data_AF-T0JK18-F1
#
_entry.id   AF-T0JK18-F1
#
_cell.length_a   1.000
_cell.length_b   1.000
_cell.length_c   1.000
_cell.angle_alpha   90.00
_cell.angle_beta   90.00
_cell.angle_gamma   90.00
#
_symmetry.space_group_name_H-M   'P 1'
#
loop_
_entity.id
_entity.type
_entity.pdbx_description
1 polymer ?
#
loop_
_entity_poly.entity_id
_entity_poly.type
_entity_poly.pdbx_seq_one_letter_code
_entity_poly.pdbx_strand_id
1 'polypeptide(L)'
;MRFFNSLVSLSWLVSQALLFADTATAHHTSTDVTSIDDPIANETTAWAQLHDDVGYHGPKRRDDKTPLRIMALGASIVFGVGSPDQNSYRKVLRQQLRHDGHPVDMVGTKNSGNMKDNDIEAVSGFIVSEIHDLSKASYKFKPNMVIINAGTNDFVRSIDNANQHIRFRNMIQGLWDNISPGTVVIATTILPIGGEADARRQAVNEKYREVVRELYAQGRPIFLAEMDGHIALSDLDDGVHPNAQGFKKMAGPIYAAIRRASFQGRLMEPIDAGDALDQGGVGCHKVPGNGINASALTQVDSGYDDGEYIHDAQDMGAVATITSDWDRDQWFFARIFRSDRDDLLGWIKDGDKVLYAVRRNDGDGKFTLIGDLNVHDNCIQRGVQWADLNGDGLDDFICIGSDGAVFASINNGNSGGSTLPIFKHIGTWKARDPAYAQADIRIADVNGDGRADFIGLRGNGDAWVWRNGGIDNKPSSFQAMGKRFEDKGMGNLAGTRFEDLNGDGRADWLWVADNGQTTTYTNSRSCHWGKEGDGLYSAWRIGTNKASGKSPTHTGGTANGIRNRIHFARVYGSTQDFGLLSRKDHVWMEHKELPNGKHEFNVRVWKSKGYGATKPKADGNFYCDMTGNGRDDYIWVLSKGEMDLFENAGKGFIANGESYWKQPGQKAFFKPPRDLDRRDIHLTDFDGDGRCDIIHVDHNNGDRVEIWKNNYTPGGGFNWQHVANPAPVLNCSEKRGVGFRDWPIRFADITGSGRADYVCVEKDGRMWGWTQDSNGGWTHVDQFFSAKGHDRANLQFADVDGDGKADIIWIEKFTGDSFVYYNLGRRDIGGSRYHWATIPAGGPEKAYVGSFAGSCQYFPDFDGDGRADLHSIQATFPNTAVTAYNRCGGNRNGDDWDPSYEPEIIVPPPGKPMEGTPGGGGAQPIEDGWREIQCTHKGITDASKEPDLGPHSELEAGHQRVADAP
;
A
#
# COMPACT_ATOMS: atom_id res chain seq x y z
N MET A 1 -19.18 59.46 -0.01
CA MET A 1 -20.60 59.48 0.43
C MET A 1 -21.50 59.36 -0.82
N ARG A 2 -22.84 59.34 -0.66
CA ARG A 2 -23.85 58.72 -1.57
C ARG A 2 -24.18 59.44 -2.90
N PHE A 3 -25.02 58.73 -3.70
CA PHE A 3 -25.91 59.13 -4.83
C PHE A 3 -25.33 58.92 -6.25
N PHE A 4 -26.09 58.64 -7.33
CA PHE A 4 -27.53 58.30 -7.61
C PHE A 4 -27.47 57.42 -8.90
N ASN A 5 -27.99 56.18 -9.07
CA ASN A 5 -29.24 55.44 -8.78
C ASN A 5 -30.39 55.57 -9.82
N SER A 6 -30.72 54.48 -10.54
CA SER A 6 -31.98 54.11 -11.27
C SER A 6 -31.71 52.99 -12.30
N LEU A 7 -32.52 51.96 -12.60
CA LEU A 7 -33.87 51.46 -12.20
C LEU A 7 -33.76 49.95 -11.77
N VAL A 8 -34.72 49.11 -11.30
CA VAL A 8 -36.21 48.96 -11.33
C VAL A 8 -36.74 48.43 -12.70
N SER A 9 -37.65 47.46 -12.86
CA SER A 9 -38.65 46.72 -12.01
C SER A 9 -38.46 45.16 -12.10
N LEU A 10 -38.84 44.29 -11.13
CA LEU A 10 -40.16 43.93 -10.54
C LEU A 10 -41.18 43.35 -11.58
N SER A 11 -41.94 42.24 -11.38
CA SER A 11 -42.28 41.43 -10.17
C SER A 11 -42.95 40.03 -10.45
N TRP A 12 -42.73 39.03 -9.55
CA TRP A 12 -43.68 38.04 -8.91
C TRP A 12 -44.66 37.14 -9.75
N LEU A 13 -45.10 35.90 -9.39
CA LEU A 13 -44.78 34.81 -8.42
C LEU A 13 -45.69 33.56 -8.73
N VAL A 14 -45.53 32.42 -8.02
CA VAL A 14 -46.55 31.37 -7.59
C VAL A 14 -46.36 29.88 -8.03
N SER A 15 -46.46 28.99 -7.02
CA SER A 15 -46.82 27.53 -7.01
C SER A 15 -45.82 26.38 -7.28
N GLN A 16 -46.22 25.19 -6.80
CA GLN A 16 -45.42 23.94 -6.66
C GLN A 16 -46.06 22.71 -7.35
N ALA A 17 -45.22 21.66 -7.52
CA ALA A 17 -45.52 20.23 -7.32
C ALA A 17 -45.96 19.30 -8.50
N LEU A 18 -45.54 18.03 -8.34
CA LEU A 18 -46.06 16.74 -8.87
C LEU A 18 -45.86 16.34 -10.36
N LEU A 19 -44.71 15.67 -10.58
CA LEU A 19 -44.55 14.24 -10.97
C LEU A 19 -45.07 13.62 -12.31
N PHE A 20 -44.28 12.63 -12.75
CA PHE A 20 -44.49 11.52 -13.71
C PHE A 20 -44.26 11.69 -15.23
N ALA A 21 -43.61 10.64 -15.76
CA ALA A 21 -43.59 9.98 -17.09
C ALA A 21 -44.35 10.60 -18.29
N ASP A 22 -43.95 10.36 -19.55
CA ASP A 22 -43.45 9.08 -20.10
C ASP A 22 -42.50 9.21 -21.32
N THR A 23 -42.16 8.06 -21.89
CA THR A 23 -41.26 7.72 -23.00
C THR A 23 -41.67 8.22 -24.40
N ALA A 24 -40.67 8.40 -25.28
CA ALA A 24 -40.82 8.31 -26.74
C ALA A 24 -39.49 7.91 -27.42
N THR A 25 -39.56 7.03 -28.41
CA THR A 25 -38.41 6.52 -29.19
C THR A 25 -38.19 7.28 -30.50
N ALA A 26 -36.97 7.24 -31.03
CA ALA A 26 -36.71 7.53 -32.44
C ALA A 26 -35.55 6.68 -32.99
N HIS A 27 -35.82 5.81 -33.96
CA HIS A 27 -34.80 5.23 -34.82
C HIS A 27 -34.39 6.25 -35.90
N HIS A 28 -33.13 6.24 -36.32
CA HIS A 28 -32.80 6.43 -37.73
C HIS A 28 -31.52 5.68 -38.12
N THR A 29 -31.35 5.44 -39.43
CA THR A 29 -30.42 4.47 -40.01
C THR A 29 -29.08 5.06 -40.48
N SER A 30 -28.06 4.20 -40.48
CA SER A 30 -26.72 4.39 -41.06
C SER A 30 -26.66 5.08 -42.43
N THR A 31 -25.66 5.95 -42.59
CA THR A 31 -24.71 5.95 -43.74
C THR A 31 -23.36 6.51 -43.29
N ASP A 32 -22.28 6.16 -44.01
CA ASP A 32 -20.88 6.32 -43.60
C ASP A 32 -20.32 7.76 -43.68
N VAL A 33 -19.32 8.05 -42.83
CA VAL A 33 -17.92 8.31 -43.26
C VAL A 33 -16.98 8.35 -42.04
N THR A 34 -15.77 7.84 -42.22
CA THR A 34 -14.69 7.67 -41.24
C THR A 34 -14.44 8.85 -40.29
N SER A 35 -14.37 8.57 -38.98
CA SER A 35 -13.73 9.43 -37.97
C SER A 35 -12.55 8.68 -37.34
N ILE A 36 -11.57 9.44 -36.83
CA ILE A 36 -10.29 8.93 -36.30
C ILE A 36 -10.50 8.28 -34.92
N ASP A 37 -9.85 7.15 -34.65
CA ASP A 37 -9.88 6.46 -33.36
C ASP A 37 -9.28 7.31 -32.22
N ASP A 38 -9.96 7.33 -31.07
CA ASP A 38 -9.57 8.08 -29.86
C ASP A 38 -9.30 7.09 -28.69
N PRO A 39 -8.02 6.76 -28.38
CA PRO A 39 -7.66 5.60 -27.58
C PRO A 39 -7.63 5.89 -26.06
N ILE A 40 -8.77 6.30 -25.48
CA ILE A 40 -8.87 6.62 -24.04
C ILE A 40 -9.95 5.79 -23.30
N ALA A 41 -10.83 5.06 -24.01
CA ALA A 41 -12.11 4.60 -23.47
C ALA A 41 -12.28 3.09 -23.21
N ASN A 42 -11.23 2.26 -23.15
CA ASN A 42 -11.43 0.78 -23.17
C ASN A 42 -10.44 -0.09 -22.35
N GLU A 43 -10.02 0.33 -21.15
CA GLU A 43 -9.18 -0.51 -20.27
C GLU A 43 -9.97 -1.33 -19.21
N THR A 44 -11.27 -1.10 -19.04
CA THR A 44 -12.08 -1.74 -17.97
C THR A 44 -12.61 -3.15 -18.29
N THR A 45 -12.38 -3.66 -19.50
CA THR A 45 -12.98 -4.92 -20.00
C THR A 45 -12.00 -6.07 -20.20
N ALA A 46 -10.68 -5.81 -20.21
CA ALA A 46 -9.66 -6.81 -20.55
C ALA A 46 -9.43 -7.90 -19.48
N TRP A 47 -9.80 -7.65 -18.21
CA TRP A 47 -9.51 -8.57 -17.09
C TRP A 47 -10.50 -9.73 -16.92
N ALA A 48 -11.58 -9.77 -17.71
CA ALA A 48 -12.67 -10.73 -17.53
C ALA A 48 -12.57 -12.04 -18.36
N GLN A 49 -11.56 -12.18 -19.24
CA GLN A 49 -11.49 -13.28 -20.23
C GLN A 49 -10.24 -14.18 -20.13
N LEU A 50 -9.60 -14.26 -18.97
CA LEU A 50 -8.37 -15.05 -18.75
C LEU A 50 -8.52 -16.19 -17.72
N HIS A 51 -9.74 -16.57 -17.36
CA HIS A 51 -10.03 -17.57 -16.30
C HIS A 51 -10.64 -18.90 -16.76
N ASP A 52 -11.11 -19.03 -18.02
CA ASP A 52 -11.91 -20.20 -18.46
C ASP A 52 -11.11 -21.33 -19.16
N ASP A 53 -9.86 -21.09 -19.59
CA ASP A 53 -9.13 -21.99 -20.49
C ASP A 53 -8.14 -22.95 -19.79
N VAL A 54 -8.35 -23.21 -18.49
CA VAL A 54 -7.61 -24.23 -17.73
C VAL A 54 -8.60 -25.15 -16.99
N GLY A 55 -8.90 -26.31 -17.59
CA GLY A 55 -9.95 -27.24 -17.16
C GLY A 55 -9.71 -27.98 -15.84
N TYR A 56 -9.57 -27.27 -14.73
CA TYR A 56 -9.51 -27.85 -13.39
C TYR A 56 -10.92 -28.15 -12.86
N HIS A 57 -11.41 -29.36 -13.15
CA HIS A 57 -12.60 -29.91 -12.48
C HIS A 57 -12.28 -30.26 -11.02
N GLY A 58 -12.20 -29.23 -10.17
CA GLY A 58 -12.17 -29.40 -8.73
C GLY A 58 -13.44 -30.14 -8.25
N PRO A 59 -13.34 -30.95 -7.17
CA PRO A 59 -14.52 -31.60 -6.60
C PRO A 59 -15.53 -30.52 -6.20
N LYS A 60 -16.82 -30.77 -6.49
CA LYS A 60 -17.89 -29.82 -6.12
C LYS A 60 -17.79 -29.47 -4.64
N ARG A 61 -17.63 -28.18 -4.35
CA ARG A 61 -17.72 -27.62 -3.00
C ARG A 61 -19.04 -28.11 -2.37
N ARG A 62 -18.96 -28.71 -1.18
CA ARG A 62 -20.16 -29.07 -0.42
C ARG A 62 -20.87 -27.78 -0.02
N ASP A 63 -22.20 -27.80 0.07
CA ASP A 63 -22.99 -26.60 0.36
C ASP A 63 -22.51 -25.94 1.66
N ASP A 64 -21.97 -24.72 1.56
CA ASP A 64 -21.38 -24.01 2.70
C ASP A 64 -22.45 -23.71 3.76
N LYS A 65 -22.38 -24.38 4.92
CA LYS A 65 -23.30 -24.19 6.05
C LYS A 65 -22.78 -23.14 7.04
N THR A 66 -23.67 -22.67 7.92
CA THR A 66 -23.38 -21.72 9.01
C THR A 66 -22.04 -22.02 9.70
N PRO A 67 -21.04 -21.12 9.64
CA PRO A 67 -19.75 -21.32 10.31
C PRO A 67 -19.89 -21.54 11.81
N LEU A 68 -19.04 -22.39 12.39
CA LEU A 68 -19.09 -22.74 13.80
C LEU A 68 -17.77 -22.36 14.50
N ARG A 69 -17.82 -21.35 15.37
CA ARG A 69 -16.74 -21.02 16.30
C ARG A 69 -17.02 -21.72 17.64
N ILE A 70 -16.27 -22.79 17.90
CA ILE A 70 -16.54 -23.78 18.94
C ILE A 70 -15.54 -23.65 20.08
N MET A 71 -16.01 -23.22 21.26
CA MET A 71 -15.23 -23.31 22.49
C MET A 71 -15.50 -24.64 23.20
N ALA A 72 -14.48 -25.48 23.32
CA ALA A 72 -14.52 -26.70 24.13
C ALA A 72 -14.09 -26.37 25.58
N LEU A 73 -15.05 -26.35 26.52
CA LEU A 73 -14.89 -25.87 27.89
C LEU A 73 -14.93 -27.01 28.92
N GLY A 74 -13.91 -27.14 29.77
CA GLY A 74 -13.95 -28.10 30.88
C GLY A 74 -12.62 -28.38 31.60
N ALA A 75 -12.41 -29.66 31.95
CA ALA A 75 -11.22 -30.14 32.65
C ALA A 75 -10.49 -31.24 31.84
N SER A 76 -9.78 -32.15 32.52
CA SER A 76 -8.89 -33.17 31.92
C SER A 76 -9.52 -34.01 30.80
N ILE A 77 -10.81 -34.34 30.90
CA ILE A 77 -11.58 -35.05 29.86
C ILE A 77 -11.62 -34.20 28.57
N VAL A 78 -11.95 -32.92 28.67
CA VAL A 78 -11.96 -32.00 27.50
C VAL A 78 -10.53 -31.76 27.00
N PHE A 79 -9.56 -31.65 27.91
CA PHE A 79 -8.14 -31.52 27.60
C PHE A 79 -7.55 -32.70 26.80
N GLY A 80 -8.19 -33.87 26.84
CA GLY A 80 -7.76 -35.07 26.11
C GLY A 80 -6.88 -36.02 26.91
N VAL A 81 -6.85 -35.89 28.25
CA VAL A 81 -6.21 -36.91 29.11
C VAL A 81 -6.94 -38.24 28.89
N GLY A 82 -6.18 -39.28 28.53
CA GLY A 82 -6.69 -40.60 28.12
C GLY A 82 -6.71 -40.83 26.60
N SER A 83 -6.62 -39.80 25.75
CA SER A 83 -6.46 -40.00 24.30
C SER A 83 -4.96 -39.99 23.92
N PRO A 84 -4.45 -40.98 23.13
CA PRO A 84 -3.04 -41.03 22.73
C PRO A 84 -2.55 -39.82 21.93
N ASP A 85 -3.48 -39.03 21.38
CA ASP A 85 -3.26 -37.85 20.56
C ASP A 85 -3.64 -36.52 21.24
N GLN A 86 -4.09 -36.58 22.51
CA GLN A 86 -4.63 -35.48 23.34
C GLN A 86 -5.74 -34.63 22.69
N ASN A 87 -6.38 -35.09 21.62
CA ASN A 87 -7.43 -34.35 20.94
C ASN A 87 -8.79 -34.40 21.65
N SER A 88 -8.99 -35.33 22.60
CA SER A 88 -10.31 -35.61 23.19
C SER A 88 -11.34 -35.97 22.10
N TYR A 89 -12.64 -35.76 22.35
CA TYR A 89 -13.71 -35.89 21.36
C TYR A 89 -13.62 -34.86 20.22
N ARG A 90 -12.83 -33.79 20.38
CA ARG A 90 -12.88 -32.59 19.52
C ARG A 90 -12.52 -32.88 18.07
N LYS A 91 -11.48 -33.68 17.81
CA LYS A 91 -11.03 -33.99 16.44
C LYS A 91 -12.11 -34.71 15.62
N VAL A 92 -12.66 -35.81 16.14
CA VAL A 92 -13.70 -36.59 15.44
C VAL A 92 -14.99 -35.77 15.28
N LEU A 93 -15.34 -34.95 16.28
CA LEU A 93 -16.48 -34.03 16.20
C LEU A 93 -16.27 -32.95 15.12
N ARG A 94 -15.13 -32.27 15.11
CA ARG A 94 -14.75 -31.26 14.10
C ARG A 94 -14.79 -31.88 12.71
N GLN A 95 -14.17 -33.04 12.53
CA GLN A 95 -14.19 -33.76 11.25
C GLN A 95 -15.61 -34.08 10.80
N GLN A 96 -16.51 -34.50 11.69
CA GLN A 96 -17.92 -34.73 11.33
C GLN A 96 -18.64 -33.43 10.94
N LEU A 97 -18.47 -32.34 11.69
CA LEU A 97 -19.13 -31.06 11.40
C LEU A 97 -18.66 -30.47 10.07
N ARG A 98 -17.37 -30.62 9.75
CA ARG A 98 -16.77 -30.22 8.47
C ARG A 98 -17.18 -31.16 7.33
N HIS A 99 -17.30 -32.47 7.59
CA HIS A 99 -17.90 -33.42 6.64
C HIS A 99 -19.35 -33.05 6.31
N ASP A 100 -20.13 -32.66 7.31
CA ASP A 100 -21.48 -32.11 7.16
C ASP A 100 -21.53 -30.80 6.35
N GLY A 101 -20.42 -30.10 6.12
CA GLY A 101 -20.36 -28.85 5.33
C GLY A 101 -20.29 -27.56 6.14
N HIS A 102 -20.06 -27.62 7.46
CA HIS A 102 -19.79 -26.42 8.27
C HIS A 102 -18.29 -26.07 8.24
N PRO A 103 -17.89 -24.82 7.95
CA PRO A 103 -16.61 -24.30 8.39
C PRO A 103 -16.52 -24.34 9.92
N VAL A 104 -15.39 -24.77 10.49
CA VAL A 104 -15.21 -24.89 11.95
C VAL A 104 -13.91 -24.22 12.37
N ASP A 105 -14.01 -23.44 13.45
CA ASP A 105 -13.00 -22.60 14.08
C ASP A 105 -12.99 -22.98 15.58
N MET A 106 -11.95 -23.65 16.08
CA MET A 106 -11.86 -24.02 17.50
C MET A 106 -11.25 -22.85 18.29
N VAL A 107 -11.77 -22.54 19.49
CA VAL A 107 -11.25 -21.40 20.28
C VAL A 107 -11.12 -21.67 21.78
N GLY A 108 -10.14 -21.01 22.39
CA GLY A 108 -9.85 -21.02 23.82
C GLY A 108 -8.45 -20.44 24.10
N THR A 109 -8.08 -20.23 25.37
CA THR A 109 -6.77 -19.63 25.72
C THR A 109 -5.60 -20.62 25.76
N LYS A 110 -5.81 -21.84 25.25
CA LYS A 110 -4.88 -22.98 25.37
C LYS A 110 -4.98 -23.86 24.14
N ASN A 111 -3.95 -24.69 23.94
CA ASN A 111 -3.85 -25.68 22.87
C ASN A 111 -3.63 -27.07 23.48
N SER A 112 -4.22 -28.11 22.89
CA SER A 112 -3.95 -29.51 23.28
C SER A 112 -4.13 -30.44 22.09
N GLY A 113 -3.26 -31.45 21.96
CA GLY A 113 -3.32 -32.47 20.92
C GLY A 113 -2.83 -32.06 19.52
N ASN A 114 -2.97 -32.99 18.58
CA ASN A 114 -2.35 -32.94 17.24
C ASN A 114 -3.29 -32.71 16.04
N MET A 115 -4.55 -32.32 16.26
CA MET A 115 -5.34 -31.68 15.21
C MET A 115 -4.70 -30.33 14.78
N LYS A 116 -4.96 -29.83 13.57
CA LYS A 116 -4.38 -28.57 13.08
C LYS A 116 -4.84 -27.37 13.92
N ASP A 117 -6.12 -27.39 14.22
CA ASP A 117 -6.94 -26.35 14.85
C ASP A 117 -7.26 -26.85 16.27
N ASN A 118 -6.29 -26.75 17.17
CA ASN A 118 -6.22 -27.53 18.41
C ASN A 118 -6.54 -26.74 19.69
N ASP A 119 -7.08 -25.54 19.52
CA ASP A 119 -7.48 -24.63 20.57
C ASP A 119 -8.62 -25.19 21.45
N ILE A 120 -8.62 -24.75 22.71
CA ILE A 120 -9.39 -25.35 23.80
C ILE A 120 -9.40 -24.44 25.03
N GLU A 121 -10.47 -24.53 25.84
CA GLU A 121 -10.50 -23.94 27.17
C GLU A 121 -10.67 -25.00 28.26
N ALA A 122 -9.55 -25.64 28.64
CA ALA A 122 -9.58 -26.67 29.67
C ALA A 122 -8.31 -26.73 30.53
N VAL A 123 -8.47 -27.10 31.80
CA VAL A 123 -7.34 -27.41 32.70
C VAL A 123 -7.62 -28.66 33.53
N SER A 124 -6.69 -29.60 33.53
CA SER A 124 -6.78 -30.84 34.32
C SER A 124 -6.92 -30.56 35.83
N GLY A 125 -7.84 -31.28 36.48
CA GLY A 125 -8.11 -31.16 37.93
C GLY A 125 -9.11 -30.07 38.35
N PHE A 126 -9.49 -29.14 37.46
CA PHE A 126 -10.38 -28.02 37.79
C PHE A 126 -11.82 -28.44 38.14
N ILE A 127 -12.41 -27.81 39.15
CA ILE A 127 -13.83 -27.93 39.53
C ILE A 127 -14.73 -26.91 38.80
N VAL A 128 -16.07 -27.05 38.85
CA VAL A 128 -17.01 -26.20 38.08
C VAL A 128 -16.79 -24.69 38.29
N SER A 129 -16.45 -24.23 39.50
CA SER A 129 -16.13 -22.81 39.71
C SER A 129 -14.81 -22.38 39.07
N GLU A 130 -13.78 -23.21 39.12
CA GLU A 130 -12.48 -22.93 38.49
C GLU A 130 -12.61 -22.91 36.96
N ILE A 131 -13.49 -23.74 36.38
CA ILE A 131 -13.83 -23.74 34.94
C ILE A 131 -14.62 -22.48 34.55
N HIS A 132 -15.51 -21.99 35.42
CA HIS A 132 -16.24 -20.73 35.20
C HIS A 132 -15.33 -19.49 35.31
N ASP A 133 -14.39 -19.48 36.25
CA ASP A 133 -13.40 -18.41 36.34
C ASP A 133 -12.45 -18.43 35.13
N LEU A 134 -12.07 -19.62 34.67
CA LEU A 134 -11.28 -19.82 33.44
C LEU A 134 -11.98 -19.26 32.19
N SER A 135 -13.27 -19.58 31.97
CA SER A 135 -13.98 -19.19 30.73
C SER A 135 -14.04 -17.68 30.49
N LYS A 136 -13.86 -16.86 31.53
CA LYS A 136 -13.87 -15.39 31.44
C LYS A 136 -12.75 -14.84 30.56
N ALA A 137 -11.58 -15.49 30.55
CA ALA A 137 -10.46 -15.14 29.68
C ALA A 137 -10.77 -15.40 28.18
N SER A 138 -11.78 -16.22 27.92
CA SER A 138 -12.16 -16.77 26.62
C SER A 138 -13.41 -16.09 26.03
N TYR A 139 -14.15 -15.30 26.82
CA TYR A 139 -15.32 -14.54 26.35
C TYR A 139 -14.97 -13.58 25.20
N LYS A 140 -13.70 -13.17 25.12
CA LYS A 140 -13.13 -12.36 24.04
C LYS A 140 -13.27 -13.01 22.65
N PHE A 141 -13.11 -14.34 22.55
CA PHE A 141 -13.15 -15.07 21.26
C PHE A 141 -14.53 -15.13 20.61
N LYS A 142 -15.59 -14.70 21.31
CA LYS A 142 -16.98 -14.71 20.86
C LYS A 142 -17.44 -16.00 20.12
N PRO A 143 -17.36 -17.18 20.76
CA PRO A 143 -17.87 -18.42 20.16
C PRO A 143 -19.40 -18.39 19.99
N ASN A 144 -19.90 -18.82 18.84
CA ASN A 144 -21.33 -19.10 18.64
C ASN A 144 -21.73 -20.46 19.20
N MET A 145 -20.77 -21.31 19.58
CA MET A 145 -21.02 -22.61 20.21
C MET A 145 -20.07 -22.89 21.37
N VAL A 146 -20.59 -23.38 22.49
CA VAL A 146 -19.78 -23.80 23.65
C VAL A 146 -20.19 -25.21 24.07
N ILE A 147 -19.21 -26.12 24.12
CA ILE A 147 -19.40 -27.53 24.49
C ILE A 147 -18.80 -27.75 25.87
N ILE A 148 -19.60 -28.18 26.85
CA ILE A 148 -19.23 -28.18 28.26
C ILE A 148 -19.20 -29.60 28.83
N ASN A 149 -18.06 -30.01 29.38
CA ASN A 149 -17.94 -31.18 30.27
C ASN A 149 -17.20 -30.76 31.55
N ALA A 150 -17.96 -30.59 32.63
CA ALA A 150 -17.51 -30.01 33.88
C ALA A 150 -18.21 -30.68 35.08
N GLY A 151 -17.46 -31.01 36.14
CA GLY A 151 -18.03 -31.56 37.38
C GLY A 151 -17.41 -32.86 37.91
N THR A 152 -16.58 -33.55 37.12
CA THR A 152 -15.93 -34.80 37.55
C THR A 152 -15.00 -34.58 38.75
N ASN A 153 -14.29 -33.45 38.79
CA ASN A 153 -13.36 -33.14 39.88
C ASN A 153 -14.10 -32.72 41.16
N ASP A 154 -15.16 -31.92 41.06
CA ASP A 154 -16.09 -31.63 42.18
C ASP A 154 -16.56 -32.94 42.80
N PHE A 155 -16.94 -33.89 41.94
CA PHE A 155 -17.41 -35.19 42.36
C PHE A 155 -16.33 -36.00 43.09
N VAL A 156 -15.22 -36.30 42.40
CA VAL A 156 -14.16 -37.19 42.90
C VAL A 156 -13.52 -36.64 44.17
N ARG A 157 -13.40 -35.31 44.29
CA ARG A 157 -12.88 -34.62 45.49
C ARG A 157 -13.95 -34.38 46.56
N SER A 158 -15.22 -34.73 46.30
CA SER A 158 -16.41 -34.48 47.15
C SER A 158 -16.57 -33.01 47.60
N ILE A 159 -16.39 -32.08 46.66
CA ILE A 159 -16.45 -30.63 46.87
C ILE A 159 -17.86 -30.11 46.53
N ASP A 160 -18.67 -29.93 47.56
CA ASP A 160 -19.99 -29.27 47.50
C ASP A 160 -20.85 -29.75 46.32
N ASN A 161 -20.99 -31.08 46.21
CA ASN A 161 -21.76 -31.75 45.15
C ASN A 161 -23.24 -31.30 45.16
N ALA A 162 -23.77 -30.91 46.33
CA ALA A 162 -25.14 -30.48 46.50
C ALA A 162 -25.45 -29.21 45.68
N ASN A 163 -24.58 -28.20 45.73
CA ASN A 163 -24.78 -26.92 45.01
C ASN A 163 -24.03 -26.87 43.66
N GLN A 164 -23.39 -27.97 43.24
CA GLN A 164 -22.63 -28.06 41.99
C GLN A 164 -23.45 -27.67 40.76
N HIS A 165 -24.73 -28.04 40.71
CA HIS A 165 -25.66 -27.67 39.65
C HIS A 165 -25.95 -26.15 39.60
N ILE A 166 -25.87 -25.45 40.74
CA ILE A 166 -25.99 -23.99 40.82
C ILE A 166 -24.72 -23.34 40.24
N ARG A 167 -23.52 -23.84 40.60
CA ARG A 167 -22.26 -23.39 39.99
C ARG A 167 -22.27 -23.59 38.46
N PHE A 168 -22.80 -24.72 38.00
CA PHE A 168 -22.95 -25.06 36.57
C PHE A 168 -23.93 -24.11 35.86
N ARG A 169 -25.08 -23.81 36.47
CA ARG A 169 -26.04 -22.83 35.95
C ARG A 169 -25.42 -21.43 35.82
N ASN A 170 -24.71 -20.98 36.85
CA ASN A 170 -24.08 -19.66 36.87
C ASN A 170 -23.01 -19.53 35.78
N MET A 171 -22.24 -20.59 35.51
CA MET A 171 -21.27 -20.63 34.41
C MET A 171 -21.94 -20.48 33.04
N ILE A 172 -23.05 -21.20 32.83
CA ILE A 172 -23.83 -21.15 31.58
C ILE A 172 -24.47 -19.76 31.37
N GLN A 173 -24.93 -19.13 32.44
CA GLN A 173 -25.41 -17.74 32.40
C GLN A 173 -24.26 -16.77 32.07
N GLY A 174 -23.12 -16.89 32.76
CA GLY A 174 -21.92 -16.10 32.50
C GLY A 174 -21.45 -16.12 31.04
N LEU A 175 -21.50 -17.28 30.39
CA LEU A 175 -21.21 -17.40 28.94
C LEU A 175 -22.14 -16.52 28.10
N TRP A 176 -23.45 -16.68 28.21
CA TRP A 176 -24.42 -15.91 27.42
C TRP A 176 -24.39 -14.41 27.72
N ASP A 177 -24.23 -14.06 28.98
CA ASP A 177 -24.35 -12.68 29.45
C ASP A 177 -23.08 -11.84 29.10
N ASN A 178 -21.97 -12.48 28.68
CA ASN A 178 -20.72 -11.83 28.27
C ASN A 178 -20.27 -12.12 26.82
N ILE A 179 -20.75 -13.21 26.21
CA ILE A 179 -20.49 -13.56 24.80
C ILE A 179 -21.63 -13.04 23.92
N SER A 180 -22.77 -13.73 23.97
CA SER A 180 -24.00 -13.42 23.24
C SER A 180 -25.17 -14.26 23.78
N PRO A 181 -26.39 -13.71 23.92
CA PRO A 181 -27.59 -14.49 24.22
C PRO A 181 -27.94 -15.57 23.18
N GLY A 182 -27.36 -15.49 21.97
CA GLY A 182 -27.56 -16.44 20.88
C GLY A 182 -26.61 -17.65 20.88
N THR A 183 -25.51 -17.62 21.65
CA THR A 183 -24.49 -18.68 21.67
C THR A 183 -25.08 -20.03 22.08
N VAL A 184 -24.95 -21.06 21.24
CA VAL A 184 -25.48 -22.40 21.48
C VAL A 184 -24.64 -23.13 22.52
N VAL A 185 -25.25 -23.52 23.64
CA VAL A 185 -24.58 -24.29 24.69
C VAL A 185 -24.93 -25.78 24.59
N ILE A 186 -23.93 -26.62 24.41
CA ILE A 186 -24.06 -28.08 24.45
C ILE A 186 -23.53 -28.58 25.81
N ALA A 187 -24.44 -28.87 26.73
CA ALA A 187 -24.12 -29.36 28.07
C ALA A 187 -24.05 -30.89 28.06
N THR A 188 -22.95 -31.48 28.51
CA THR A 188 -22.83 -32.93 28.70
C THR A 188 -23.19 -33.32 30.14
N THR A 189 -23.70 -34.54 30.33
CA THR A 189 -23.73 -35.17 31.65
C THR A 189 -22.35 -35.69 32.05
N ILE A 190 -22.07 -35.77 33.36
CA ILE A 190 -20.78 -36.26 33.88
C ILE A 190 -20.66 -37.75 33.54
N LEU A 191 -19.50 -38.18 33.03
CA LEU A 191 -19.27 -39.56 32.58
C LEU A 191 -19.31 -40.56 33.76
N PRO A 192 -19.68 -41.84 33.53
CA PRO A 192 -19.60 -42.91 34.53
C PRO A 192 -18.23 -43.00 35.20
N ILE A 193 -18.21 -43.41 36.47
CA ILE A 193 -16.99 -43.53 37.28
C ILE A 193 -17.11 -44.71 38.26
N GLY A 194 -15.98 -45.38 38.54
CA GLY A 194 -15.98 -46.63 39.32
C GLY A 194 -16.39 -46.48 40.80
N GLY A 195 -17.13 -47.46 41.32
CA GLY A 195 -17.40 -47.62 42.75
C GLY A 195 -18.58 -46.79 43.31
N GLU A 196 -18.58 -46.54 44.62
CA GLU A 196 -19.60 -45.74 45.35
C GLU A 196 -19.68 -44.26 44.92
N ALA A 197 -18.88 -43.88 43.93
CA ALA A 197 -18.95 -42.62 43.23
C ALA A 197 -20.26 -42.51 42.42
N ASP A 198 -20.65 -43.56 41.68
CA ASP A 198 -21.60 -43.42 40.57
C ASP A 198 -23.03 -43.05 41.03
N ALA A 199 -23.51 -43.61 42.13
CA ALA A 199 -24.84 -43.31 42.67
C ALA A 199 -24.99 -41.82 43.06
N ARG A 200 -23.91 -41.18 43.53
CA ARG A 200 -23.91 -39.75 43.85
C ARG A 200 -23.71 -38.89 42.58
N ARG A 201 -22.97 -39.38 41.57
CA ARG A 201 -22.90 -38.76 40.23
C ARG A 201 -24.28 -38.71 39.57
N GLN A 202 -25.05 -39.80 39.60
CA GLN A 202 -26.40 -39.85 39.02
C GLN A 202 -27.32 -38.75 39.57
N ALA A 203 -27.26 -38.49 40.89
CA ALA A 203 -28.02 -37.40 41.52
C ALA A 203 -27.59 -36.00 41.02
N VAL A 204 -26.30 -35.77 40.76
CA VAL A 204 -25.79 -34.52 40.15
C VAL A 204 -26.21 -34.41 38.68
N ASN A 205 -26.13 -35.51 37.92
CA ASN A 205 -26.56 -35.54 36.52
C ASN A 205 -28.05 -35.23 36.36
N GLU A 206 -28.91 -35.71 37.28
CA GLU A 206 -30.33 -35.32 37.25
C GLU A 206 -30.51 -33.81 37.50
N LYS A 207 -29.73 -33.20 38.38
CA LYS A 207 -29.73 -31.73 38.55
C LYS A 207 -29.16 -30.98 37.34
N TYR A 208 -28.21 -31.54 36.60
CA TYR A 208 -27.79 -30.98 35.31
C TYR A 208 -28.93 -31.07 34.27
N ARG A 209 -29.66 -32.20 34.22
CA ARG A 209 -30.86 -32.37 33.37
C ARG A 209 -31.99 -31.40 33.74
N GLU A 210 -32.19 -31.11 35.03
CA GLU A 210 -33.11 -30.05 35.50
C GLU A 210 -32.67 -28.66 34.98
N VAL A 211 -31.41 -28.27 35.21
CA VAL A 211 -30.86 -26.98 34.75
C VAL A 211 -31.02 -26.78 33.23
N VAL A 212 -30.72 -27.80 32.43
CA VAL A 212 -30.89 -27.73 30.96
C VAL A 212 -32.37 -27.64 30.57
N ARG A 213 -33.27 -28.42 31.19
CA ARG A 213 -34.72 -28.31 30.95
C ARG A 213 -35.26 -26.92 31.27
N GLU A 214 -34.90 -26.35 32.42
CA GLU A 214 -35.35 -25.01 32.82
C GLU A 214 -34.85 -23.92 31.87
N LEU A 215 -33.57 -23.93 31.51
CA LEU A 215 -32.99 -22.91 30.63
C LEU A 215 -33.52 -23.01 29.19
N TYR A 216 -33.76 -24.23 28.68
CA TYR A 216 -34.41 -24.44 27.38
C TYR A 216 -35.89 -24.02 27.42
N ALA A 217 -36.62 -24.28 28.51
CA ALA A 217 -38.00 -23.81 28.69
C ALA A 217 -38.10 -22.27 28.78
N GLN A 218 -37.03 -21.61 29.24
CA GLN A 218 -36.84 -20.14 29.17
C GLN A 218 -36.44 -19.65 27.77
N GLY A 219 -36.43 -20.53 26.76
CA GLY A 219 -36.16 -20.22 25.35
C GLY A 219 -34.68 -20.11 24.98
N ARG A 220 -33.75 -20.24 25.95
CA ARG A 220 -32.30 -20.11 25.72
C ARG A 220 -31.78 -21.24 24.80
N PRO A 221 -30.77 -20.99 23.95
CA PRO A 221 -30.23 -21.99 23.02
C PRO A 221 -29.30 -22.98 23.75
N ILE A 222 -29.89 -23.95 24.47
CA ILE A 222 -29.15 -24.99 25.22
C ILE A 222 -29.65 -26.39 24.92
N PHE A 223 -28.73 -27.35 24.76
CA PHE A 223 -29.03 -28.74 24.43
C PHE A 223 -28.23 -29.70 25.32
N LEU A 224 -28.86 -30.80 25.72
CA LEU A 224 -28.20 -31.87 26.48
C LEU A 224 -27.57 -32.89 25.52
N ALA A 225 -26.29 -33.17 25.71
CA ALA A 225 -25.58 -34.32 25.14
C ALA A 225 -25.47 -35.40 26.23
N GLU A 226 -26.40 -36.37 26.20
CA GLU A 226 -26.50 -37.40 27.24
C GLU A 226 -25.42 -38.48 27.08
N MET A 227 -24.66 -38.70 28.15
CA MET A 227 -23.57 -39.67 28.23
C MET A 227 -23.94 -40.93 29.02
N ASP A 228 -24.92 -40.85 29.95
CA ASP A 228 -25.39 -42.02 30.69
C ASP A 228 -26.02 -43.05 29.74
N GLY A 229 -25.57 -44.31 29.84
CA GLY A 229 -26.02 -45.40 28.97
C GLY A 229 -25.40 -45.43 27.57
N HIS A 230 -24.62 -44.41 27.18
CA HIS A 230 -23.85 -44.40 25.93
C HIS A 230 -22.34 -44.66 26.16
N ILE A 231 -21.79 -44.09 27.24
CA ILE A 231 -20.44 -44.39 27.74
C ILE A 231 -20.54 -45.51 28.80
N ALA A 232 -19.64 -46.48 28.75
CA ALA A 232 -19.52 -47.56 29.72
C ALA A 232 -18.19 -47.47 30.49
N LEU A 233 -18.06 -48.15 31.64
CA LEU A 233 -16.82 -48.19 32.42
C LEU A 233 -15.63 -48.82 31.64
N SER A 234 -15.90 -49.63 30.62
CA SER A 234 -14.89 -50.18 29.69
C SER A 234 -14.35 -49.17 28.67
N ASP A 235 -14.98 -48.00 28.58
CA ASP A 235 -14.58 -46.91 27.69
C ASP A 235 -13.62 -45.91 28.38
N LEU A 236 -13.16 -46.25 29.60
CA LEU A 236 -12.30 -45.43 30.45
C LEU A 236 -11.00 -46.19 30.76
N ASP A 237 -9.85 -45.53 30.72
CA ASP A 237 -8.54 -46.19 30.95
C ASP A 237 -8.19 -46.31 32.44
N ASP A 238 -8.49 -45.30 33.26
CA ASP A 238 -8.22 -45.26 34.71
C ASP A 238 -9.50 -45.24 35.57
N GLY A 239 -10.66 -45.43 34.94
CA GLY A 239 -11.98 -45.34 35.58
C GLY A 239 -12.53 -43.91 35.74
N VAL A 240 -11.84 -42.89 35.19
CA VAL A 240 -12.27 -41.48 35.16
C VAL A 240 -12.11 -40.86 33.77
N HIS A 241 -10.99 -41.12 33.11
CA HIS A 241 -10.63 -40.58 31.79
C HIS A 241 -11.02 -41.54 30.67
N PRO A 242 -11.73 -41.08 29.62
CA PRO A 242 -12.03 -41.91 28.45
C PRO A 242 -10.78 -42.38 27.72
N ASN A 243 -10.84 -43.60 27.20
CA ASN A 243 -9.86 -44.11 26.25
C ASN A 243 -10.20 -43.62 24.82
N ALA A 244 -9.37 -43.99 23.84
CA ALA A 244 -9.56 -43.58 22.44
C ALA A 244 -10.95 -43.93 21.85
N GLN A 245 -11.57 -45.04 22.29
CA GLN A 245 -12.94 -45.41 21.87
C GLN A 245 -14.01 -44.66 22.68
N GLY A 246 -13.76 -44.40 23.96
CA GLY A 246 -14.61 -43.56 24.79
C GLY A 246 -14.74 -42.13 24.25
N PHE A 247 -13.65 -41.53 23.76
CA PHE A 247 -13.69 -40.22 23.10
C PHE A 247 -14.43 -40.24 21.75
N LYS A 248 -14.30 -41.30 20.94
CA LYS A 248 -15.13 -41.50 19.73
C LYS A 248 -16.63 -41.55 20.04
N LYS A 249 -17.02 -42.29 21.09
CA LYS A 249 -18.41 -42.34 21.58
C LYS A 249 -18.86 -40.98 22.10
N MET A 250 -18.05 -40.30 22.91
CA MET A 250 -18.39 -39.00 23.50
C MET A 250 -18.72 -37.92 22.44
N ALA A 251 -18.12 -37.98 21.25
CA ALA A 251 -18.48 -37.09 20.15
C ALA A 251 -19.94 -37.28 19.66
N GLY A 252 -20.48 -38.51 19.69
CA GLY A 252 -21.79 -38.87 19.14
C GLY A 252 -22.98 -38.10 19.74
N PRO A 253 -23.20 -38.12 21.07
CA PRO A 253 -24.25 -37.34 21.72
C PRO A 253 -24.10 -35.82 21.53
N ILE A 254 -22.86 -35.32 21.43
CA ILE A 254 -22.56 -33.90 21.20
C ILE A 254 -22.97 -33.50 19.79
N TYR A 255 -22.57 -34.27 18.77
CA TYR A 255 -22.99 -34.09 17.39
C TYR A 255 -24.52 -34.18 17.23
N ALA A 256 -25.18 -35.13 17.89
CA ALA A 256 -26.64 -35.24 17.89
C ALA A 256 -27.33 -33.99 18.48
N ALA A 257 -26.78 -33.42 19.55
CA ALA A 257 -27.27 -32.17 20.14
C ALA A 257 -27.07 -30.96 19.20
N ILE A 258 -25.93 -30.89 18.49
CA ILE A 258 -25.66 -29.85 17.48
C ILE A 258 -26.61 -29.99 16.27
N ARG A 259 -26.84 -31.20 15.76
CA ARG A 259 -27.83 -31.47 14.70
C ARG A 259 -29.25 -31.09 15.14
N ARG A 260 -29.61 -31.24 16.42
CA ARG A 260 -30.88 -30.74 16.98
C ARG A 260 -30.93 -29.21 17.02
N ALA A 261 -29.83 -28.53 17.36
CA ALA A 261 -29.74 -27.06 17.31
C ALA A 261 -29.90 -26.53 15.88
N SER A 262 -29.23 -27.18 14.91
CA SER A 262 -29.36 -26.90 13.48
C SER A 262 -30.80 -27.06 12.99
N PHE A 263 -31.43 -28.21 13.26
CA PHE A 263 -32.82 -28.49 12.87
C PHE A 263 -33.85 -27.52 13.47
N GLN A 264 -33.56 -26.96 14.65
CA GLN A 264 -34.41 -25.95 15.29
C GLN A 264 -34.10 -24.50 14.87
N GLY A 265 -33.23 -24.28 13.87
CA GLY A 265 -32.84 -22.94 13.43
C GLY A 265 -32.12 -22.12 14.52
N ARG A 266 -31.40 -22.78 15.43
CA ARG A 266 -30.70 -22.14 16.55
C ARG A 266 -29.21 -21.91 16.32
N LEU A 267 -28.63 -22.44 15.25
CA LEU A 267 -27.30 -22.04 14.82
C LEU A 267 -27.37 -20.64 14.19
N MET A 268 -26.58 -19.72 14.72
CA MET A 268 -26.34 -18.39 14.17
C MET A 268 -24.88 -18.29 13.75
N GLU A 269 -24.54 -17.42 12.81
CA GLU A 269 -23.14 -17.17 12.44
C GLU A 269 -22.34 -16.60 13.63
N PRO A 270 -21.01 -16.82 13.69
CA PRO A 270 -20.19 -16.26 14.73
C PRO A 270 -20.13 -14.74 14.58
N ILE A 271 -20.60 -14.02 15.60
CA ILE A 271 -20.37 -12.58 15.69
C ILE A 271 -18.87 -12.30 15.68
N ASP A 272 -18.48 -11.11 15.19
CA ASP A 272 -17.07 -10.76 15.15
C ASP A 272 -16.46 -10.77 16.56
N ALA A 273 -15.25 -11.31 16.66
CA ALA A 273 -14.46 -11.32 17.88
C ALA A 273 -13.48 -10.14 17.93
N GLY A 274 -13.23 -9.50 16.78
CA GLY A 274 -12.06 -8.66 16.60
C GLY A 274 -10.78 -9.45 16.85
N ASP A 275 -9.78 -8.76 17.37
CA ASP A 275 -8.38 -9.18 17.51
C ASP A 275 -8.18 -10.09 18.75
N ALA A 276 -9.29 -10.44 19.39
CA ALA A 276 -9.37 -11.34 20.52
C ALA A 276 -8.90 -12.77 20.18
N LEU A 277 -9.10 -13.21 18.93
CA LEU A 277 -8.60 -14.48 18.38
C LEU A 277 -7.08 -14.47 18.22
N ASP A 278 -6.51 -13.28 18.05
CA ASP A 278 -5.14 -13.07 17.57
C ASP A 278 -4.12 -13.00 18.73
N GLN A 279 -4.55 -13.28 19.97
CA GLN A 279 -3.68 -13.42 21.15
C GLN A 279 -2.92 -14.76 21.21
N GLY A 280 -2.27 -15.11 20.10
CA GLY A 280 -1.30 -16.20 19.96
C GLY A 280 0.16 -15.73 19.80
N GLY A 281 0.42 -14.45 19.47
CA GLY A 281 1.79 -13.95 19.36
C GLY A 281 1.93 -12.45 19.11
N VAL A 282 2.31 -11.69 20.14
CA VAL A 282 3.01 -10.40 19.92
C VAL A 282 4.36 -10.70 19.28
N GLY A 283 4.72 -10.01 18.19
CA GLY A 283 5.98 -10.23 17.48
C GLY A 283 6.00 -11.42 16.50
N CYS A 284 4.88 -11.73 15.82
CA CYS A 284 4.92 -12.65 14.68
C CYS A 284 5.24 -11.90 13.37
N HIS A 285 6.35 -12.27 12.73
CA HIS A 285 6.90 -11.47 11.64
C HIS A 285 6.10 -11.57 10.33
N LYS A 286 6.08 -10.46 9.56
CA LYS A 286 5.40 -10.37 8.27
C LYS A 286 6.05 -11.30 7.23
N VAL A 287 5.24 -12.15 6.60
CA VAL A 287 5.65 -13.02 5.47
C VAL A 287 4.88 -12.69 4.17
N PRO A 288 5.44 -12.91 2.97
CA PRO A 288 4.71 -12.72 1.72
C PRO A 288 3.42 -13.53 1.63
N GLY A 289 2.39 -12.96 1.00
CA GLY A 289 1.14 -13.66 0.68
C GLY A 289 0.15 -13.88 1.83
N ASN A 290 0.47 -13.53 3.09
CA ASN A 290 -0.45 -13.68 4.23
C ASN A 290 -1.45 -12.51 4.42
N GLY A 291 -1.35 -11.44 3.64
CA GLY A 291 -2.12 -10.21 3.84
C GLY A 291 -3.58 -10.33 3.45
N ILE A 292 -4.48 -9.75 4.24
CA ILE A 292 -5.94 -9.86 4.06
C ILE A 292 -6.47 -8.66 3.28
N ASN A 293 -7.06 -8.87 2.09
CA ASN A 293 -7.53 -7.76 1.26
C ASN A 293 -8.85 -7.14 1.78
N ALA A 294 -8.92 -5.79 1.84
CA ALA A 294 -10.13 -5.02 2.20
C ALA A 294 -11.33 -5.17 1.23
N SER A 295 -11.16 -5.97 0.16
CA SER A 295 -12.16 -6.47 -0.79
C SER A 295 -12.66 -5.48 -1.88
N ALA A 296 -12.49 -4.17 -1.71
CA ALA A 296 -12.75 -3.18 -2.77
C ALA A 296 -11.77 -1.99 -2.70
N LEU A 297 -11.97 -0.98 -3.56
CA LEU A 297 -11.15 0.24 -3.57
C LEU A 297 -11.37 1.06 -2.29
N THR A 298 -10.39 0.99 -1.39
CA THR A 298 -10.38 1.76 -0.14
C THR A 298 -10.30 3.27 -0.35
N GLN A 299 -9.72 3.74 -1.47
CA GLN A 299 -9.63 5.16 -1.82
C GLN A 299 -10.05 5.37 -3.28
N VAL A 300 -10.77 6.46 -3.56
CA VAL A 300 -11.22 6.88 -4.92
C VAL A 300 -11.30 8.41 -5.00
N ASP A 301 -10.78 8.99 -6.10
CA ASP A 301 -10.91 10.39 -6.57
C ASP A 301 -10.77 11.51 -5.52
N SER A 302 -9.93 11.28 -4.51
CA SER A 302 -9.70 12.20 -3.41
C SER A 302 -8.60 13.21 -3.73
N GLY A 303 -8.79 14.44 -3.24
CA GLY A 303 -7.85 15.55 -3.44
C GLY A 303 -8.04 16.33 -4.74
N TYR A 304 -7.08 17.20 -5.03
CA TYR A 304 -7.09 18.15 -6.15
C TYR A 304 -5.80 18.06 -6.98
N ASP A 305 -5.90 18.31 -8.27
CA ASP A 305 -4.75 18.50 -9.18
C ASP A 305 -4.86 19.82 -9.95
N ASP A 306 -3.78 20.21 -10.64
CA ASP A 306 -3.72 21.43 -11.45
C ASP A 306 -3.99 21.21 -12.95
N GLY A 307 -4.64 20.10 -13.31
CA GLY A 307 -5.07 19.79 -14.68
C GLY A 307 -3.93 19.39 -15.62
N GLU A 308 -4.12 19.59 -16.92
CA GLU A 308 -3.11 19.42 -17.97
C GLU A 308 -2.34 20.74 -18.22
N TYR A 309 -1.18 20.65 -18.88
CA TYR A 309 -0.39 21.84 -19.17
C TYR A 309 -0.99 22.69 -20.31
N ILE A 310 -1.35 23.91 -19.96
CA ILE A 310 -1.86 24.94 -20.86
C ILE A 310 -0.75 26.00 -21.03
N HIS A 311 -0.12 26.02 -22.20
CA HIS A 311 0.91 26.98 -22.56
C HIS A 311 0.33 28.37 -22.83
N ASP A 312 0.92 29.37 -22.17
CA ASP A 312 0.71 30.81 -22.37
C ASP A 312 2.07 31.50 -22.25
N ALA A 313 2.28 32.62 -22.93
CA ALA A 313 3.54 33.36 -22.87
C ALA A 313 3.37 34.85 -23.21
N GLN A 314 4.33 35.66 -22.76
CA GLN A 314 4.42 37.09 -23.07
C GLN A 314 5.70 37.39 -23.83
N ASP A 315 5.58 37.96 -25.03
CA ASP A 315 6.71 38.53 -25.76
C ASP A 315 7.38 39.64 -24.93
N MET A 316 8.68 39.51 -24.69
CA MET A 316 9.52 40.49 -24.00
C MET A 316 10.49 41.21 -24.95
N GLY A 317 10.43 40.90 -26.26
CA GLY A 317 11.36 41.38 -27.26
C GLY A 317 12.76 40.77 -27.11
N ALA A 318 13.76 41.47 -27.64
CA ALA A 318 15.17 41.11 -27.48
C ALA A 318 15.69 41.65 -26.14
N VAL A 319 16.04 40.76 -25.21
CA VAL A 319 16.52 41.13 -23.85
C VAL A 319 18.03 41.40 -23.80
N ALA A 320 18.77 40.83 -24.76
CA ALA A 320 20.19 41.09 -24.96
C ALA A 320 20.54 40.96 -26.46
N THR A 321 21.57 41.67 -26.90
CA THR A 321 22.17 41.55 -28.23
C THR A 321 23.65 41.21 -28.08
N ILE A 322 24.13 40.19 -28.81
CA ILE A 322 25.51 39.72 -28.75
C ILE A 322 26.09 39.69 -30.16
N THR A 323 27.25 40.33 -30.35
CA THR A 323 28.02 40.21 -31.59
C THR A 323 29.05 39.07 -31.46
N SER A 324 29.16 38.25 -32.50
CA SER A 324 30.07 37.12 -32.63
C SER A 324 30.84 37.24 -33.96
N ASP A 325 32.04 36.66 -34.03
CA ASP A 325 32.77 36.46 -35.30
C ASP A 325 32.26 35.23 -36.08
N TRP A 326 31.31 34.48 -35.54
CA TRP A 326 30.83 33.21 -36.10
C TRP A 326 29.32 32.99 -35.88
N ASP A 327 28.69 32.27 -36.80
CA ASP A 327 27.40 31.61 -36.65
C ASP A 327 27.56 30.11 -36.90
N ARG A 328 27.40 29.31 -35.82
CA ARG A 328 27.83 27.90 -35.76
C ARG A 328 27.14 27.14 -34.61
N ASP A 329 25.86 27.42 -34.37
CA ASP A 329 25.03 26.88 -33.28
C ASP A 329 25.72 26.98 -31.90
N GLN A 330 26.27 28.15 -31.57
CA GLN A 330 27.21 28.27 -30.44
C GLN A 330 26.63 28.50 -29.03
N TRP A 331 25.30 28.53 -28.88
CA TRP A 331 24.63 29.04 -27.67
C TRP A 331 24.03 27.93 -26.82
N PHE A 332 24.24 28.03 -25.50
CA PHE A 332 23.67 27.12 -24.49
C PHE A 332 23.08 27.91 -23.32
N PHE A 333 22.12 27.31 -22.63
CA PHE A 333 21.59 27.81 -21.36
C PHE A 333 21.73 26.73 -20.29
N ALA A 334 22.20 27.10 -19.09
CA ALA A 334 22.49 26.17 -17.99
C ALA A 334 22.52 26.88 -16.63
N ARG A 335 22.16 26.18 -15.56
CA ARG A 335 22.20 26.63 -14.15
C ARG A 335 23.63 26.66 -13.63
N ILE A 336 24.45 27.61 -14.08
CA ILE A 336 25.88 27.67 -13.75
C ILE A 336 26.12 28.20 -12.33
N PHE A 337 25.32 29.19 -11.90
CA PHE A 337 25.50 29.87 -10.61
C PHE A 337 24.41 29.65 -9.56
N ARG A 338 23.24 29.11 -9.94
CA ARG A 338 22.06 28.95 -9.07
C ARG A 338 21.00 28.08 -9.73
N SER A 339 20.10 27.52 -8.92
CA SER A 339 19.05 26.60 -9.38
C SER A 339 17.79 27.28 -9.98
N ASP A 340 17.52 28.55 -9.68
CA ASP A 340 16.28 29.24 -10.08
C ASP A 340 16.32 29.87 -11.49
N ARG A 341 17.52 29.97 -12.10
CA ARG A 341 17.76 30.71 -13.36
C ARG A 341 18.85 30.02 -14.18
N ASP A 342 18.63 30.02 -15.50
CA ASP A 342 19.60 29.50 -16.45
C ASP A 342 20.43 30.68 -16.98
N ASP A 343 21.76 30.54 -16.95
CA ASP A 343 22.77 31.47 -17.45
C ASP A 343 23.05 31.23 -18.94
N LEU A 344 23.56 32.23 -19.68
CA LEU A 344 23.82 32.13 -21.13
C LEU A 344 25.30 31.92 -21.44
N LEU A 345 25.63 30.81 -22.12
CA LEU A 345 26.98 30.43 -22.50
C LEU A 345 27.14 30.46 -24.02
N GLY A 346 28.29 30.96 -24.50
CA GLY A 346 28.69 30.89 -25.91
C GLY A 346 30.07 30.24 -26.07
N TRP A 347 30.20 29.20 -26.89
CA TRP A 347 31.49 28.48 -27.00
C TRP A 347 32.51 29.21 -27.88
N ILE A 348 33.75 29.23 -27.39
CA ILE A 348 34.95 29.86 -27.97
C ILE A 348 36.02 28.77 -28.14
N LYS A 349 36.90 28.92 -29.14
CA LYS A 349 38.09 28.07 -29.30
C LYS A 349 39.34 28.90 -29.04
N ASP A 350 40.12 28.51 -28.03
CA ASP A 350 41.39 29.13 -27.64
C ASP A 350 42.53 28.13 -27.87
N GLY A 351 43.23 28.26 -29.00
CA GLY A 351 44.19 27.24 -29.46
C GLY A 351 43.50 25.88 -29.60
N ASP A 352 43.94 24.89 -28.83
CA ASP A 352 43.35 23.54 -28.77
C ASP A 352 42.25 23.38 -27.70
N LYS A 353 41.95 24.44 -26.93
CA LYS A 353 40.92 24.42 -25.88
C LYS A 353 39.55 24.85 -26.38
N VAL A 354 38.50 24.30 -25.76
CA VAL A 354 37.14 24.86 -25.82
C VAL A 354 36.86 25.60 -24.51
N LEU A 355 36.44 26.86 -24.61
CA LEU A 355 36.02 27.70 -23.48
C LEU A 355 34.60 28.19 -23.70
N TYR A 356 33.92 28.65 -22.65
CA TYR A 356 32.54 29.14 -22.73
C TYR A 356 32.43 30.55 -22.14
N ALA A 357 32.10 31.54 -22.95
CA ALA A 357 31.86 32.91 -22.49
C ALA A 357 30.54 32.98 -21.70
N VAL A 358 30.63 32.90 -20.37
CA VAL A 358 29.47 32.87 -19.48
C VAL A 358 28.95 34.27 -19.21
N ARG A 359 27.67 34.48 -19.54
CA ARG A 359 26.89 35.64 -19.13
C ARG A 359 25.91 35.20 -18.06
N ARG A 360 26.17 35.61 -16.82
CA ARG A 360 25.28 35.34 -15.68
C ARG A 360 23.94 36.01 -15.89
N ASN A 361 22.87 35.28 -15.64
CA ASN A 361 21.52 35.79 -15.59
C ASN A 361 21.32 36.53 -14.25
N ASP A 362 21.15 37.86 -14.30
CA ASP A 362 20.87 38.66 -13.11
C ASP A 362 19.37 38.72 -12.75
N GLY A 363 18.50 38.15 -13.58
CA GLY A 363 17.04 38.31 -13.53
C GLY A 363 16.52 39.32 -14.56
N ASP A 364 15.20 39.32 -14.74
CA ASP A 364 14.47 40.26 -15.60
C ASP A 364 14.97 40.39 -17.05
N GLY A 365 15.60 39.32 -17.58
CA GLY A 365 16.20 39.30 -18.91
C GLY A 365 17.63 39.86 -19.00
N LYS A 366 18.20 40.32 -17.88
CA LYS A 366 19.55 40.92 -17.84
C LYS A 366 20.64 39.86 -17.79
N PHE A 367 21.51 39.87 -18.78
CA PHE A 367 22.69 39.00 -18.87
C PHE A 367 24.01 39.80 -18.71
N THR A 368 24.82 39.46 -17.69
CA THR A 368 26.09 40.13 -17.38
C THR A 368 27.26 39.20 -17.67
N LEU A 369 28.18 39.59 -18.56
CA LEU A 369 29.40 38.82 -18.88
C LEU A 369 30.31 38.70 -17.65
N ILE A 370 30.66 37.47 -17.26
CA ILE A 370 31.56 37.17 -16.13
C ILE A 370 32.96 36.80 -16.63
N GLY A 371 33.07 36.03 -17.71
CA GLY A 371 34.33 35.62 -18.32
C GLY A 371 34.24 34.28 -19.04
N ASP A 372 35.39 33.77 -19.47
CA ASP A 372 35.49 32.53 -20.25
C ASP A 372 35.76 31.32 -19.35
N LEU A 373 34.75 30.47 -19.19
CA LEU A 373 34.78 29.27 -18.36
C LEU A 373 35.56 28.14 -19.04
N ASN A 374 36.42 27.49 -18.26
CA ASN A 374 37.10 26.24 -18.62
C ASN A 374 36.43 25.07 -17.87
N VAL A 375 35.80 24.16 -18.61
CA VAL A 375 35.17 22.94 -18.06
C VAL A 375 36.15 21.77 -17.91
N HIS A 376 37.43 21.98 -18.23
CA HIS A 376 38.50 20.97 -18.21
C HIS A 376 38.26 19.75 -19.13
N ASP A 377 37.45 19.94 -20.17
CA ASP A 377 37.11 18.98 -21.22
C ASP A 377 37.00 19.74 -22.57
N ASN A 378 37.44 19.12 -23.67
CA ASN A 378 37.52 19.72 -25.01
C ASN A 378 36.51 19.09 -25.99
N CYS A 379 35.27 18.87 -25.52
CA CYS A 379 34.22 18.22 -26.28
C CYS A 379 33.94 18.83 -27.66
N ILE A 380 33.57 17.97 -28.63
CA ILE A 380 33.00 18.42 -29.89
C ILE A 380 31.58 18.94 -29.66
N GLN A 381 31.24 20.08 -30.26
CA GLN A 381 30.16 20.94 -29.73
C GLN A 381 28.77 20.36 -29.94
N ARG A 382 28.58 19.52 -30.97
CA ARG A 382 27.34 18.72 -31.18
C ARG A 382 27.11 17.60 -30.15
N GLY A 383 28.06 17.39 -29.23
CA GLY A 383 27.97 16.45 -28.12
C GLY A 383 27.85 17.12 -26.74
N VAL A 384 27.85 18.46 -26.69
CA VAL A 384 27.75 19.22 -25.44
C VAL A 384 26.29 19.24 -24.98
N GLN A 385 26.05 18.83 -23.74
CA GLN A 385 24.80 19.06 -23.02
C GLN A 385 25.11 19.60 -21.62
N TRP A 386 24.10 20.16 -20.96
CA TRP A 386 24.20 20.70 -19.60
C TRP A 386 22.99 20.20 -18.81
N ALA A 387 23.23 19.51 -17.70
CA ALA A 387 22.20 19.04 -16.78
C ALA A 387 22.87 18.67 -15.44
N ASP A 388 22.11 18.75 -14.35
CA ASP A 388 22.51 18.32 -13.00
C ASP A 388 22.68 16.78 -12.94
N LEU A 389 23.87 16.29 -12.59
CA LEU A 389 24.17 14.85 -12.53
C LEU A 389 24.26 14.31 -11.09
N ASN A 390 24.27 15.17 -10.06
CA ASN A 390 24.55 14.82 -8.67
C ASN A 390 23.42 15.19 -7.68
N GLY A 391 22.43 15.97 -8.13
CA GLY A 391 21.30 16.48 -7.37
C GLY A 391 21.64 17.68 -6.48
N ASP A 392 22.62 18.52 -6.82
CA ASP A 392 22.96 19.73 -6.05
C ASP A 392 22.23 21.02 -6.50
N GLY A 393 21.54 20.97 -7.65
CA GLY A 393 20.73 22.05 -8.20
C GLY A 393 21.42 22.90 -9.26
N LEU A 394 22.73 22.70 -9.49
CA LEU A 394 23.49 23.31 -10.59
C LEU A 394 23.59 22.35 -11.78
N ASP A 395 23.72 22.90 -13.00
CA ASP A 395 23.95 22.06 -14.18
C ASP A 395 25.45 21.78 -14.38
N ASP A 396 25.78 20.51 -14.56
CA ASP A 396 27.12 20.01 -14.88
C ASP A 396 27.41 20.10 -16.38
N PHE A 397 28.70 19.96 -16.73
CA PHE A 397 29.12 19.89 -18.12
C PHE A 397 29.15 18.44 -18.59
N ILE A 398 28.45 18.14 -19.67
CA ILE A 398 28.38 16.81 -20.27
C ILE A 398 29.03 16.82 -21.66
N CYS A 399 29.95 15.89 -21.89
CA CYS A 399 30.45 15.57 -23.22
C CYS A 399 29.98 14.18 -23.67
N ILE A 400 29.06 14.13 -24.61
CA ILE A 400 28.74 12.92 -25.36
C ILE A 400 29.78 12.79 -26.48
N GLY A 401 30.61 11.74 -26.43
CA GLY A 401 31.58 11.41 -27.46
C GLY A 401 30.93 11.01 -28.79
N SER A 402 31.70 11.09 -29.88
CA SER A 402 31.22 10.73 -31.22
C SER A 402 30.82 9.25 -31.37
N ASP A 403 31.27 8.40 -30.45
CA ASP A 403 30.99 6.96 -30.37
C ASP A 403 29.78 6.61 -29.49
N GLY A 404 29.27 7.56 -28.70
CA GLY A 404 28.17 7.38 -27.74
C GLY A 404 28.61 7.24 -26.27
N ALA A 405 29.90 7.28 -25.94
CA ALA A 405 30.35 7.34 -24.54
C ALA A 405 30.07 8.73 -23.93
N VAL A 406 29.69 8.80 -22.66
CA VAL A 406 29.36 10.06 -21.98
C VAL A 406 30.40 10.36 -20.89
N PHE A 407 31.04 11.51 -20.98
CA PHE A 407 32.00 12.07 -20.03
C PHE A 407 31.40 13.30 -19.35
N ALA A 408 31.88 13.64 -18.15
CA ALA A 408 31.37 14.79 -17.43
C ALA A 408 32.44 15.56 -16.63
N SER A 409 32.16 16.83 -16.38
CA SER A 409 32.85 17.67 -15.40
C SER A 409 31.84 18.30 -14.46
N ILE A 410 31.99 18.04 -13.16
CA ILE A 410 31.04 18.45 -12.12
C ILE A 410 31.25 19.92 -11.75
N ASN A 411 30.17 20.68 -11.67
CA ASN A 411 30.11 22.09 -11.30
C ASN A 411 30.15 22.25 -9.78
N ASN A 412 31.33 22.49 -9.20
CA ASN A 412 31.46 22.66 -7.74
C ASN A 412 30.99 24.06 -7.26
N GLY A 413 30.27 24.79 -8.11
CA GLY A 413 29.74 26.14 -7.86
C GLY A 413 30.81 27.19 -7.54
N ASN A 414 30.34 28.30 -6.98
CA ASN A 414 31.13 29.20 -6.13
C ASN A 414 30.20 30.02 -5.20
N SER A 415 30.76 30.54 -4.10
CA SER A 415 30.00 31.19 -3.02
C SER A 415 29.53 32.63 -3.34
N GLY A 416 28.80 32.83 -4.45
CA GLY A 416 28.13 34.10 -4.75
C GLY A 416 28.04 34.52 -6.23
N GLY A 417 28.53 33.72 -7.17
CA GLY A 417 28.38 33.94 -8.61
C GLY A 417 29.06 35.20 -9.17
N SER A 418 30.01 35.80 -8.44
CA SER A 418 30.76 37.00 -8.85
C SER A 418 32.05 36.70 -9.62
N THR A 419 32.54 35.47 -9.52
CA THR A 419 33.60 34.87 -10.34
C THR A 419 33.03 33.68 -11.12
N LEU A 420 33.83 32.99 -11.93
CA LEU A 420 33.45 31.72 -12.56
C LEU A 420 33.53 30.56 -11.54
N PRO A 421 32.70 29.50 -11.65
CA PRO A 421 32.77 28.33 -10.76
C PRO A 421 33.91 27.38 -11.15
N ILE A 422 34.19 26.40 -10.31
CA ILE A 422 35.24 25.40 -10.55
C ILE A 422 34.62 24.10 -11.06
N PHE A 423 34.93 23.75 -12.32
CA PHE A 423 34.53 22.48 -12.92
C PHE A 423 35.60 21.40 -12.70
N LYS A 424 35.18 20.21 -12.24
CA LYS A 424 36.05 19.08 -11.96
C LYS A 424 35.70 17.89 -12.86
N HIS A 425 36.57 17.60 -13.83
CA HIS A 425 36.41 16.44 -14.70
C HIS A 425 36.42 15.12 -13.91
N ILE A 426 35.43 14.26 -14.16
CA ILE A 426 35.26 12.95 -13.50
C ILE A 426 35.46 11.75 -14.45
N GLY A 427 35.89 12.02 -15.69
CA GLY A 427 36.03 11.00 -16.73
C GLY A 427 34.66 10.53 -17.25
N THR A 428 34.61 9.27 -17.66
CA THR A 428 33.38 8.63 -18.17
C THR A 428 32.31 8.57 -17.07
N TRP A 429 31.19 9.27 -17.30
CA TRP A 429 29.96 9.19 -16.51
C TRP A 429 29.18 7.93 -16.88
N LYS A 430 28.92 7.69 -18.18
CA LYS A 430 28.34 6.45 -18.72
C LYS A 430 29.19 5.91 -19.87
N ALA A 431 29.48 4.61 -19.85
CA ALA A 431 30.15 3.94 -20.96
C ALA A 431 29.28 3.93 -22.23
N ARG A 432 29.92 3.82 -23.40
CA ARG A 432 29.26 3.70 -24.71
C ARG A 432 28.23 2.57 -24.72
N ASP A 433 26.99 2.90 -25.07
CA ASP A 433 26.00 1.92 -25.51
C ASP A 433 26.07 1.79 -27.05
N PRO A 434 26.32 0.60 -27.62
CA PRO A 434 26.41 0.43 -29.07
C PRO A 434 25.08 0.63 -29.82
N ALA A 435 23.93 0.69 -29.13
CA ALA A 435 22.63 0.90 -29.74
C ALA A 435 22.29 2.38 -30.06
N TYR A 436 23.06 3.34 -29.52
CA TYR A 436 22.77 4.78 -29.64
C TYR A 436 24.01 5.56 -30.09
N ALA A 437 23.92 6.30 -31.19
CA ALA A 437 24.96 7.23 -31.61
C ALA A 437 24.83 8.57 -30.88
N GLN A 438 25.85 9.43 -30.98
CA GLN A 438 25.88 10.75 -30.35
C GLN A 438 24.61 11.61 -30.63
N ALA A 439 24.03 11.50 -31.83
CA ALA A 439 22.83 12.26 -32.22
C ALA A 439 21.54 11.77 -31.54
N ASP A 440 21.55 10.55 -31.02
CA ASP A 440 20.39 9.84 -30.48
C ASP A 440 20.27 10.00 -28.95
N ILE A 441 21.31 10.53 -28.30
CA ILE A 441 21.42 10.62 -26.83
C ILE A 441 20.90 11.96 -26.31
N ARG A 442 20.07 11.92 -25.26
CA ARG A 442 19.66 13.09 -24.45
C ARG A 442 19.93 12.79 -22.97
N ILE A 443 20.24 13.81 -22.18
CA ILE A 443 20.48 13.69 -20.75
C ILE A 443 19.54 14.65 -20.02
N ALA A 444 18.60 14.13 -19.23
CA ALA A 444 17.61 14.91 -18.48
C ALA A 444 16.96 14.06 -17.38
N ASP A 445 16.47 14.67 -16.30
CA ASP A 445 15.78 13.96 -15.20
C ASP A 445 14.38 13.53 -15.63
N VAL A 446 14.18 12.24 -15.96
CA VAL A 446 12.88 11.71 -16.39
C VAL A 446 12.11 11.15 -15.19
N ASN A 447 12.81 10.57 -14.21
CA ASN A 447 12.18 9.94 -13.06
C ASN A 447 11.71 10.95 -11.98
N GLY A 448 12.20 12.19 -12.02
CA GLY A 448 11.96 13.29 -11.09
C GLY A 448 12.55 13.05 -9.70
N ASP A 449 13.85 12.73 -9.63
CA ASP A 449 14.61 12.54 -8.37
C ASP A 449 15.74 13.54 -8.15
N GLY A 450 15.95 14.48 -9.09
CA GLY A 450 16.89 15.59 -9.04
C GLY A 450 18.16 15.38 -9.89
N ARG A 451 18.40 14.16 -10.38
CA ARG A 451 19.57 13.80 -11.20
C ARG A 451 19.14 13.50 -12.63
N ALA A 452 19.92 13.94 -13.61
CA ALA A 452 19.64 13.63 -14.99
C ALA A 452 19.90 12.16 -15.35
N ASP A 453 18.94 11.56 -16.03
CA ASP A 453 18.98 10.19 -16.54
C ASP A 453 19.60 10.13 -17.94
N PHE A 454 20.08 8.95 -18.35
CA PHE A 454 20.52 8.73 -19.74
C PHE A 454 19.35 8.28 -20.61
N ILE A 455 19.13 8.99 -21.72
CA ILE A 455 18.04 8.71 -22.66
C ILE A 455 18.63 8.36 -24.03
N GLY A 456 18.35 7.14 -24.51
CA GLY A 456 18.65 6.70 -25.87
C GLY A 456 17.40 6.72 -26.74
N LEU A 457 17.38 7.58 -27.76
CA LEU A 457 16.34 7.60 -28.79
C LEU A 457 16.61 6.50 -29.82
N ARG A 458 15.61 5.68 -30.15
CA ARG A 458 15.72 4.76 -31.30
C ARG A 458 15.40 5.50 -32.60
N GLY A 459 15.77 4.92 -33.74
CA GLY A 459 15.56 5.52 -35.07
C GLY A 459 14.08 5.75 -35.46
N ASN A 460 13.12 5.21 -34.70
CA ASN A 460 11.69 5.48 -34.80
C ASN A 460 11.19 6.59 -33.85
N GLY A 461 12.04 7.13 -32.96
CA GLY A 461 11.70 8.17 -31.98
C GLY A 461 11.41 7.70 -30.56
N ASP A 462 11.30 6.39 -30.32
CA ASP A 462 11.08 5.83 -28.98
C ASP A 462 12.24 6.19 -28.03
N ALA A 463 11.92 6.72 -26.84
CA ALA A 463 12.90 7.05 -25.82
C ALA A 463 13.03 5.92 -24.80
N TRP A 464 14.22 5.32 -24.76
CA TRP A 464 14.62 4.33 -23.77
C TRP A 464 15.47 5.01 -22.70
N VAL A 465 15.14 4.79 -21.42
CA VAL A 465 15.74 5.54 -20.30
C VAL A 465 16.49 4.61 -19.35
N TRP A 466 17.62 5.09 -18.84
CA TRP A 466 18.41 4.48 -17.78
C TRP A 466 18.60 5.49 -16.66
N ARG A 467 18.03 5.18 -15.49
CA ARG A 467 18.12 5.98 -14.29
C ARG A 467 19.56 6.17 -13.86
N ASN A 468 19.94 7.39 -13.47
CA ASN A 468 21.15 7.62 -12.68
C ASN A 468 20.95 7.07 -11.25
N GLY A 469 21.56 5.93 -10.94
CA GLY A 469 21.40 5.25 -9.64
C GLY A 469 22.30 5.79 -8.51
N GLY A 470 23.16 6.77 -8.79
CA GLY A 470 24.14 7.27 -7.83
C GLY A 470 23.60 8.33 -6.86
N ILE A 471 24.17 8.36 -5.66
CA ILE A 471 23.93 9.40 -4.63
C ILE A 471 25.08 10.43 -4.53
N ASP A 472 26.22 10.09 -5.14
CA ASP A 472 27.44 10.90 -5.25
C ASP A 472 27.50 11.67 -6.58
N ASN A 473 28.57 12.46 -6.74
CA ASN A 473 29.02 13.08 -8.00
C ASN A 473 29.27 12.10 -9.18
N LYS A 474 28.95 10.81 -9.05
CA LYS A 474 29.02 9.82 -10.13
C LYS A 474 28.01 8.68 -9.90
N PRO A 475 27.32 8.20 -10.95
CA PRO A 475 26.50 6.98 -10.88
C PRO A 475 27.31 5.78 -10.36
N SER A 476 26.80 5.15 -9.30
CA SER A 476 27.19 3.81 -8.86
C SER A 476 26.68 2.73 -9.81
N SER A 477 25.50 2.95 -10.40
CA SER A 477 24.87 2.12 -11.42
C SER A 477 24.00 2.96 -12.37
N PHE A 478 23.64 2.36 -13.50
CA PHE A 478 22.59 2.86 -14.40
C PHE A 478 21.45 1.84 -14.44
N GLN A 479 20.36 2.12 -13.75
CA GLN A 479 19.24 1.18 -13.67
C GLN A 479 18.36 1.32 -14.90
N ALA A 480 18.09 0.23 -15.62
CA ALA A 480 17.26 0.32 -16.82
C ALA A 480 15.80 0.61 -16.46
N MET A 481 15.22 1.67 -17.02
CA MET A 481 13.77 1.92 -16.94
C MET A 481 13.03 1.33 -18.14
N GLY A 482 13.68 1.16 -19.30
CA GLY A 482 13.05 0.65 -20.53
C GLY A 482 12.44 1.76 -21.41
N LYS A 483 11.47 1.44 -22.27
CA LYS A 483 10.80 2.43 -23.12
C LYS A 483 9.89 3.33 -22.26
N ARG A 484 10.31 4.57 -22.00
CA ARG A 484 9.53 5.53 -21.20
C ARG A 484 8.72 6.50 -22.05
N PHE A 485 9.14 6.82 -23.27
CA PHE A 485 8.31 7.56 -24.24
C PHE A 485 8.22 6.78 -25.56
N GLU A 486 7.05 6.82 -26.18
CA GLU A 486 6.78 6.23 -27.49
C GLU A 486 6.58 7.34 -28.51
N ASP A 487 7.16 7.21 -29.70
CA ASP A 487 7.11 8.27 -30.71
C ASP A 487 5.67 8.72 -31.08
N LYS A 488 5.57 9.93 -31.61
CA LYS A 488 4.32 10.58 -32.02
C LYS A 488 4.30 10.96 -33.51
N GLY A 489 5.11 10.29 -34.33
CA GLY A 489 5.18 10.47 -35.78
C GLY A 489 5.94 11.71 -36.22
N MET A 490 6.73 12.33 -35.34
CA MET A 490 7.29 13.68 -35.58
C MET A 490 8.55 13.67 -36.49
N GLY A 491 9.09 12.50 -36.82
CA GLY A 491 10.16 12.35 -37.80
C GLY A 491 11.56 12.73 -37.30
N ASN A 492 12.09 13.90 -37.70
CA ASN A 492 13.51 14.21 -37.49
C ASN A 492 13.85 14.44 -36.00
N LEU A 493 14.52 13.44 -35.40
CA LEU A 493 14.95 13.35 -33.99
C LEU A 493 15.83 14.50 -33.50
N ALA A 494 16.45 15.27 -34.40
CA ALA A 494 17.15 16.51 -34.02
C ALA A 494 16.21 17.58 -33.43
N GLY A 495 14.89 17.41 -33.56
CA GLY A 495 13.87 18.23 -32.90
C GLY A 495 13.56 17.81 -31.46
N THR A 496 13.87 16.57 -31.07
CA THR A 496 13.52 16.02 -29.76
C THR A 496 14.41 16.59 -28.65
N ARG A 497 13.78 17.08 -27.59
CA ARG A 497 14.40 17.61 -26.35
C ARG A 497 13.67 17.02 -25.14
N PHE A 498 14.33 17.08 -23.99
CA PHE A 498 13.75 16.76 -22.68
C PHE A 498 14.03 17.94 -21.76
N GLU A 499 12.99 18.64 -21.31
CA GLU A 499 13.10 19.96 -20.64
C GLU A 499 12.02 20.09 -19.56
N ASP A 500 12.37 20.51 -18.35
CA ASP A 500 11.40 20.93 -17.32
C ASP A 500 10.75 22.26 -17.73
N LEU A 501 9.57 22.20 -18.36
CA LEU A 501 8.90 23.39 -18.91
C LEU A 501 7.92 24.01 -17.89
N ASN A 502 7.21 23.17 -17.12
CA ASN A 502 6.20 23.58 -16.14
C ASN A 502 6.79 23.96 -14.77
N GLY A 503 8.02 23.55 -14.45
CA GLY A 503 8.70 23.80 -13.17
C GLY A 503 8.47 22.73 -12.10
N ASP A 504 7.93 21.54 -12.43
CA ASP A 504 7.69 20.47 -11.45
C ASP A 504 8.93 19.64 -11.09
N GLY A 505 10.03 19.82 -11.85
CA GLY A 505 11.29 19.10 -11.65
C GLY A 505 11.40 17.80 -12.43
N ARG A 506 10.49 17.53 -13.36
CA ARG A 506 10.57 16.41 -14.33
C ARG A 506 10.80 16.96 -15.72
N ALA A 507 11.59 16.24 -16.52
CA ALA A 507 11.80 16.62 -17.91
C ALA A 507 10.60 16.21 -18.76
N ASP A 508 9.92 17.21 -19.32
CA ASP A 508 8.86 17.06 -20.31
C ASP A 508 9.46 16.67 -21.66
N TRP A 509 8.74 15.91 -22.48
CA TRP A 509 9.16 15.59 -23.84
C TRP A 509 8.73 16.72 -24.76
N LEU A 510 9.69 17.29 -25.50
CA LEU A 510 9.44 18.35 -26.47
C LEU A 510 9.92 17.90 -27.85
N TRP A 511 9.15 18.22 -28.89
CA TRP A 511 9.65 18.18 -30.27
C TRP A 511 9.51 19.54 -30.93
N VAL A 512 10.64 20.10 -31.34
CA VAL A 512 10.78 21.40 -32.00
C VAL A 512 10.84 21.20 -33.51
N ALA A 513 9.90 21.77 -34.27
CA ALA A 513 9.87 21.76 -35.73
C ALA A 513 11.03 22.57 -36.34
N ASP A 514 11.21 22.47 -37.66
CA ASP A 514 12.24 23.24 -38.37
C ASP A 514 12.00 24.77 -38.34
N ASN A 515 10.73 25.18 -38.21
CA ASN A 515 10.29 26.56 -37.99
C ASN A 515 10.11 26.93 -36.50
N GLY A 516 10.60 26.10 -35.57
CA GLY A 516 10.49 26.36 -34.12
C GLY A 516 9.12 26.06 -33.47
N GLN A 517 8.10 25.67 -34.24
CA GLN A 517 6.82 25.20 -33.68
C GLN A 517 7.08 24.01 -32.76
N THR A 518 6.59 24.04 -31.52
CA THR A 518 6.94 23.02 -30.51
C THR A 518 5.72 22.29 -29.98
N THR A 519 5.75 20.97 -30.06
CA THR A 519 4.81 20.05 -29.37
C THR A 519 5.42 19.63 -28.04
N THR A 520 4.60 19.56 -26.98
CA THR A 520 5.02 19.13 -25.63
C THR A 520 4.13 18.00 -25.13
N TYR A 521 4.74 17.02 -24.45
CA TYR A 521 4.05 16.09 -23.56
C TYR A 521 4.67 16.21 -22.16
N THR A 522 3.88 16.57 -21.15
CA THR A 522 4.38 16.78 -19.79
C THR A 522 4.49 15.49 -18.98
N ASN A 523 5.49 15.40 -18.12
CA ASN A 523 5.90 14.18 -17.42
C ASN A 523 5.42 14.17 -15.95
N SER A 524 4.31 13.51 -15.63
CA SER A 524 3.90 13.34 -14.22
C SER A 524 4.39 12.00 -13.62
N ARG A 525 4.55 11.93 -12.30
CA ARG A 525 4.92 10.68 -11.57
C ARG A 525 3.88 9.57 -11.78
N SER A 526 4.30 8.35 -12.12
CA SER A 526 3.39 7.20 -12.26
C SER A 526 3.35 6.30 -11.02
N CYS A 527 2.20 5.66 -10.77
CA CYS A 527 2.09 4.49 -9.87
C CYS A 527 2.17 3.14 -10.58
N HIS A 528 2.22 3.11 -11.92
CA HIS A 528 2.43 1.86 -12.66
C HIS A 528 3.80 1.24 -12.30
N TRP A 529 3.76 -0.01 -11.85
CA TRP A 529 4.92 -0.78 -11.45
C TRP A 529 5.53 -1.57 -12.60
N GLY A 530 6.71 -2.11 -12.35
CA GLY A 530 7.35 -3.12 -13.19
C GLY A 530 8.55 -3.68 -12.47
N LYS A 531 9.62 -3.96 -13.21
CA LYS A 531 10.92 -4.40 -12.70
C LYS A 531 12.03 -3.61 -13.41
N GLU A 532 13.26 -3.65 -12.92
CA GLU A 532 14.37 -3.07 -13.68
C GLU A 532 14.41 -3.67 -15.11
N GLY A 533 14.53 -2.81 -16.10
CA GLY A 533 14.38 -3.10 -17.53
C GLY A 533 13.07 -2.60 -18.15
N ASP A 534 11.98 -2.50 -17.38
CA ASP A 534 10.65 -2.14 -17.91
C ASP A 534 9.72 -1.39 -16.91
N GLY A 535 10.19 -1.08 -15.69
CA GLY A 535 9.41 -0.40 -14.65
C GLY A 535 9.68 1.10 -14.53
N LEU A 536 9.08 1.69 -13.49
CA LEU A 536 9.14 3.12 -13.14
C LEU A 536 8.68 4.02 -14.31
N TYR A 537 7.39 3.94 -14.61
CA TYR A 537 6.75 4.63 -15.72
C TYR A 537 6.65 6.15 -15.48
N SER A 538 6.51 6.91 -16.58
CA SER A 538 6.07 8.31 -16.58
C SER A 538 4.62 8.39 -17.04
N ALA A 539 3.82 9.24 -16.38
CA ALA A 539 2.43 9.50 -16.72
C ALA A 539 2.33 10.73 -17.64
N TRP A 540 2.49 10.51 -18.95
CA TRP A 540 2.53 11.56 -19.96
C TRP A 540 1.14 12.12 -20.29
N ARG A 541 1.04 13.45 -20.42
CA ARG A 541 -0.17 14.15 -20.92
C ARG A 541 0.21 15.21 -21.96
N ILE A 542 -0.66 15.50 -22.91
CA ILE A 542 -0.33 16.42 -24.02
C ILE A 542 -0.49 17.89 -23.59
N GLY A 543 0.48 18.73 -23.93
CA GLY A 543 0.38 20.17 -23.72
C GLY A 543 -0.45 20.86 -24.81
N THR A 544 -1.27 21.85 -24.43
CA THR A 544 -2.06 22.65 -25.37
C THR A 544 -1.64 24.12 -25.36
N ASN A 545 -1.87 24.86 -26.45
CA ASN A 545 -1.73 26.32 -26.48
C ASN A 545 -3.05 26.99 -26.05
N LYS A 546 -2.99 27.93 -25.11
CA LYS A 546 -4.15 28.63 -24.54
C LYS A 546 -5.02 29.39 -25.55
N ALA A 547 -4.45 29.86 -26.65
CA ALA A 547 -5.18 30.64 -27.65
C ALA A 547 -5.87 29.76 -28.70
N SER A 548 -5.39 28.53 -28.93
CA SER A 548 -6.00 27.56 -29.87
C SER A 548 -6.84 26.48 -29.18
N GLY A 549 -6.61 26.25 -27.88
CA GLY A 549 -7.15 25.11 -27.14
C GLY A 549 -6.56 23.75 -27.56
N LYS A 550 -5.43 23.74 -28.28
CA LYS A 550 -4.86 22.53 -28.92
C LYS A 550 -3.34 22.54 -28.91
N SER A 551 -2.74 21.35 -28.99
CA SER A 551 -1.33 21.18 -29.38
C SER A 551 -1.14 21.64 -30.85
N PRO A 552 0.04 22.14 -31.27
CA PRO A 552 1.29 22.34 -30.53
C PRO A 552 1.22 23.44 -29.46
N THR A 553 2.07 23.37 -28.43
CA THR A 553 2.13 24.36 -27.33
C THR A 553 2.67 25.71 -27.81
N HIS A 554 3.73 25.71 -28.63
CA HIS A 554 4.36 26.92 -29.14
C HIS A 554 4.12 27.08 -30.64
N THR A 555 3.62 28.25 -31.06
CA THR A 555 3.53 28.63 -32.47
C THR A 555 4.92 28.93 -33.03
N GLY A 556 5.28 28.28 -34.14
CA GLY A 556 6.56 28.52 -34.82
C GLY A 556 6.67 29.89 -35.48
N GLY A 557 7.90 30.26 -35.84
CA GLY A 557 8.19 31.47 -36.61
C GLY A 557 7.85 31.34 -38.09
N THR A 558 8.04 32.44 -38.82
CA THR A 558 7.83 32.53 -40.28
C THR A 558 9.03 32.04 -41.11
N ALA A 559 10.10 31.59 -40.46
CA ALA A 559 11.33 31.13 -41.09
C ALA A 559 11.60 29.65 -40.77
N ASN A 560 12.10 28.91 -41.77
CA ASN A 560 12.59 27.54 -41.65
C ASN A 560 14.09 27.53 -41.31
N GLY A 561 14.63 26.37 -40.92
CA GLY A 561 16.03 26.19 -40.53
C GLY A 561 16.41 26.85 -39.19
N ILE A 562 15.43 27.23 -38.36
CA ILE A 562 15.69 27.94 -37.08
C ILE A 562 15.71 27.03 -35.86
N ARG A 563 15.39 25.73 -36.00
CA ARG A 563 15.34 24.72 -34.93
C ARG A 563 16.49 24.80 -33.91
N ASN A 564 17.74 24.90 -34.36
CA ASN A 564 18.91 24.91 -33.48
C ASN A 564 19.13 26.25 -32.74
N ARG A 565 18.34 27.28 -33.08
CA ARG A 565 18.32 28.60 -32.45
C ARG A 565 17.18 28.76 -31.44
N ILE A 566 16.37 27.71 -31.24
CA ILE A 566 15.27 27.68 -30.28
C ILE A 566 15.74 26.93 -29.03
N HIS A 567 15.59 27.58 -27.87
CA HIS A 567 16.02 27.07 -26.57
C HIS A 567 14.91 27.28 -25.53
N PHE A 568 14.92 26.48 -24.47
CA PHE A 568 14.03 26.62 -23.33
C PHE A 568 14.89 26.91 -22.09
N ALA A 569 14.71 28.08 -21.50
CA ALA A 569 15.61 28.59 -20.47
C ALA A 569 14.89 29.43 -19.41
N ARG A 570 15.27 29.29 -18.14
CA ARG A 570 14.74 30.06 -16.99
C ARG A 570 15.29 31.48 -16.99
N VAL A 571 14.95 32.29 -18.01
CA VAL A 571 15.44 33.67 -18.17
C VAL A 571 14.88 34.59 -17.09
N TYR A 572 13.57 34.51 -16.85
CA TYR A 572 12.84 35.34 -15.89
C TYR A 572 12.60 34.68 -14.53
N GLY A 573 13.14 33.47 -14.29
CA GLY A 573 13.10 32.80 -12.99
C GLY A 573 11.70 32.73 -12.35
N SER A 574 10.67 32.44 -13.14
CA SER A 574 9.26 32.61 -12.73
C SER A 574 8.55 31.27 -12.51
N THR A 575 8.45 30.85 -11.25
CA THR A 575 7.69 29.66 -10.82
C THR A 575 6.21 29.76 -11.23
N GLN A 576 5.51 28.63 -11.39
CA GLN A 576 4.05 28.61 -11.54
C GLN A 576 3.35 28.91 -10.21
N ASP A 577 3.83 28.27 -9.15
CA ASP A 577 3.27 28.29 -7.80
C ASP A 577 4.38 27.99 -6.76
N PHE A 578 4.02 27.98 -5.48
CA PHE A 578 4.90 27.64 -4.36
C PHE A 578 5.49 26.21 -4.45
N GLY A 579 6.73 26.06 -3.98
CA GLY A 579 7.47 24.78 -3.94
C GLY A 579 7.90 24.21 -5.30
N LEU A 580 7.67 24.92 -6.40
CA LEU A 580 8.09 24.56 -7.76
C LEU A 580 9.42 25.23 -8.14
N LEU A 581 10.11 24.66 -9.14
CA LEU A 581 11.19 25.33 -9.86
C LEU A 581 10.63 26.45 -10.76
N SER A 582 11.53 27.30 -11.24
CA SER A 582 11.15 28.29 -12.26
C SER A 582 10.82 27.60 -13.58
N ARG A 583 9.69 28.00 -14.19
CA ARG A 583 9.35 27.60 -15.57
C ARG A 583 10.44 28.03 -16.54
N LYS A 584 10.63 27.24 -17.61
CA LYS A 584 11.45 27.66 -18.76
C LYS A 584 10.67 28.60 -19.69
N ASP A 585 11.30 29.70 -20.03
CA ASP A 585 10.86 30.65 -21.05
C ASP A 585 11.28 30.16 -22.44
N HIS A 586 10.50 30.49 -23.48
CA HIS A 586 10.86 30.18 -24.87
C HIS A 586 11.82 31.25 -25.41
N VAL A 587 13.00 30.83 -25.87
CA VAL A 587 14.07 31.72 -26.33
C VAL A 587 14.42 31.43 -27.79
N TRP A 588 14.44 32.49 -28.61
CA TRP A 588 14.95 32.42 -29.99
C TRP A 588 16.21 33.29 -30.11
N MET A 589 17.31 32.68 -30.53
CA MET A 589 18.54 33.37 -30.91
C MET A 589 18.40 33.88 -32.35
N GLU A 590 17.66 34.99 -32.51
CA GLU A 590 17.46 35.67 -33.79
C GLU A 590 18.82 36.14 -34.34
N HIS A 591 19.22 35.55 -35.48
CA HIS A 591 20.48 35.86 -36.14
C HIS A 591 20.31 36.93 -37.24
N LYS A 592 21.30 37.82 -37.34
CA LYS A 592 21.46 38.78 -38.43
C LYS A 592 22.96 38.92 -38.78
N GLU A 593 23.32 38.74 -40.03
CA GLU A 593 24.67 39.05 -40.52
C GLU A 593 24.85 40.57 -40.63
N LEU A 594 26.02 41.07 -40.22
CA LEU A 594 26.37 42.49 -40.26
C LEU A 594 27.29 42.81 -41.45
N PRO A 595 27.26 44.04 -42.02
CA PRO A 595 28.07 44.42 -43.18
C PRO A 595 29.61 44.35 -43.00
N ASN A 596 30.09 44.03 -41.81
CA ASN A 596 31.51 43.81 -41.48
C ASN A 596 31.88 42.32 -41.35
N GLY A 597 30.99 41.40 -41.74
CA GLY A 597 31.22 39.95 -41.65
C GLY A 597 31.11 39.37 -40.23
N LYS A 598 30.62 40.16 -39.25
CA LYS A 598 30.26 39.66 -37.92
C LYS A 598 28.78 39.26 -37.88
N HIS A 599 28.43 38.41 -36.92
CA HIS A 599 27.09 37.88 -36.71
C HIS A 599 26.48 38.50 -35.45
N GLU A 600 25.31 39.11 -35.58
CA GLU A 600 24.50 39.65 -34.49
C GLU A 600 23.46 38.62 -34.06
N PHE A 601 23.32 38.43 -32.74
CA PHE A 601 22.36 37.53 -32.12
C PHE A 601 21.51 38.30 -31.12
N ASN A 602 20.22 38.45 -31.41
CA ASN A 602 19.24 39.00 -30.49
C ASN A 602 18.62 37.86 -29.69
N VAL A 603 18.77 37.88 -28.37
CA VAL A 603 18.15 36.94 -27.44
C VAL A 603 16.69 37.34 -27.29
N ARG A 604 15.81 36.86 -28.19
CA ARG A 604 14.36 37.09 -28.08
C ARG A 604 13.75 36.12 -27.08
N VAL A 605 12.91 36.62 -26.18
CA VAL A 605 12.35 35.82 -25.09
C VAL A 605 10.84 36.01 -25.00
N TRP A 606 10.12 34.89 -24.97
CA TRP A 606 8.72 34.82 -24.59
C TRP A 606 8.62 34.26 -23.18
N LYS A 607 8.40 35.16 -22.22
CA LYS A 607 8.28 34.82 -20.79
C LYS A 607 7.10 33.88 -20.56
N SER A 608 7.35 32.74 -19.95
CA SER A 608 6.34 31.72 -19.71
C SER A 608 5.26 32.20 -18.73
N LYS A 609 4.01 31.98 -19.12
CA LYS A 609 2.80 32.11 -18.30
C LYS A 609 2.02 30.80 -18.22
N GLY A 610 2.48 29.75 -18.91
CA GLY A 610 1.83 28.46 -18.96
C GLY A 610 1.71 27.82 -17.58
N TYR A 611 0.66 27.03 -17.39
CA TYR A 611 0.31 26.46 -16.10
C TYR A 611 -0.30 25.07 -16.25
N GLY A 612 -0.24 24.28 -15.18
CA GLY A 612 -0.87 22.96 -15.08
C GLY A 612 0.10 21.80 -15.23
N ALA A 613 -0.40 20.61 -14.90
CA ALA A 613 0.33 19.35 -14.84
C ALA A 613 1.49 19.24 -13.83
N THR A 614 1.62 20.17 -12.88
CA THR A 614 2.69 20.17 -11.86
C THR A 614 2.35 19.47 -10.55
N LYS A 615 1.07 19.25 -10.22
CA LYS A 615 0.61 18.69 -8.93
C LYS A 615 -0.39 17.54 -9.12
N PRO A 616 0.06 16.28 -9.23
CA PRO A 616 -0.83 15.11 -9.22
C PRO A 616 -1.59 14.94 -7.90
N LYS A 617 -2.80 14.36 -7.94
CA LYS A 617 -3.60 14.06 -6.74
C LYS A 617 -2.86 13.10 -5.79
N ALA A 618 -2.30 12.02 -6.33
CA ALA A 618 -1.60 10.96 -5.58
C ALA A 618 -0.29 11.41 -4.88
N ASP A 619 0.15 12.65 -5.09
CA ASP A 619 1.27 13.28 -4.36
C ASP A 619 0.82 13.97 -3.06
N GLY A 620 -0.49 13.99 -2.76
CA GLY A 620 -1.05 14.61 -1.56
C GLY A 620 -1.40 13.64 -0.44
N ASN A 621 -1.11 12.34 -0.57
CA ASN A 621 -1.66 11.34 0.35
C ASN A 621 -0.78 11.17 1.60
N PHE A 622 -1.39 11.36 2.78
CA PHE A 622 -0.80 11.12 4.09
C PHE A 622 -1.80 10.31 4.94
N TYR A 623 -1.31 9.55 5.91
CA TYR A 623 -2.12 8.69 6.77
C TYR A 623 -1.63 8.82 8.21
N CYS A 624 -2.55 8.95 9.16
CA CYS A 624 -2.27 9.11 10.60
C CYS A 624 -3.58 9.09 11.39
N ASP A 625 -3.62 8.55 12.61
CA ASP A 625 -4.79 8.68 13.49
C ASP A 625 -4.92 10.12 14.01
N MET A 626 -5.79 10.90 13.37
CA MET A 626 -6.04 12.28 13.73
C MET A 626 -7.12 12.39 14.82
N THR A 627 -7.79 11.30 15.20
CA THR A 627 -8.94 11.31 16.12
C THR A 627 -8.68 10.59 17.45
N GLY A 628 -7.62 9.80 17.56
CA GLY A 628 -7.25 9.03 18.76
C GLY A 628 -8.16 7.82 18.97
N ASN A 629 -8.50 7.14 17.88
CA ASN A 629 -9.37 5.98 17.85
C ASN A 629 -8.62 4.63 17.74
N GLY A 630 -7.29 4.68 17.57
CA GLY A 630 -6.42 3.55 17.31
C GLY A 630 -6.34 3.14 15.83
N ARG A 631 -6.71 4.01 14.89
CA ARG A 631 -6.70 3.71 13.43
C ARG A 631 -6.34 4.93 12.63
N ASP A 632 -5.46 4.77 11.65
CA ASP A 632 -5.09 5.86 10.76
C ASP A 632 -6.29 6.34 9.93
N ASP A 633 -6.51 7.65 10.02
CA ASP A 633 -7.36 8.40 9.10
C ASP A 633 -6.56 8.70 7.81
N TYR A 634 -7.27 9.05 6.74
CA TYR A 634 -6.64 9.51 5.50
C TYR A 634 -6.67 11.04 5.40
N ILE A 635 -5.49 11.65 5.30
CA ILE A 635 -5.30 13.09 5.16
C ILE A 635 -4.83 13.38 3.72
N TRP A 636 -5.55 14.24 3.01
CA TRP A 636 -5.07 14.77 1.74
C TRP A 636 -4.48 16.17 1.90
N VAL A 637 -3.19 16.31 1.61
CA VAL A 637 -2.38 17.52 1.82
C VAL A 637 -2.11 18.21 0.48
N LEU A 638 -2.63 19.44 0.34
CA LEU A 638 -2.34 20.33 -0.78
C LEU A 638 -0.85 20.68 -0.83
N SER A 639 -0.34 21.07 -2.01
CA SER A 639 1.04 21.55 -2.20
C SER A 639 1.53 22.63 -1.22
N LYS A 640 0.59 23.34 -0.58
CA LYS A 640 0.79 24.46 0.37
C LYS A 640 0.48 24.10 1.84
N GLY A 641 0.21 22.84 2.14
CA GLY A 641 -0.02 22.35 3.51
C GLY A 641 -1.43 22.55 4.08
N GLU A 642 -2.38 23.04 3.29
CA GLU A 642 -3.82 22.96 3.61
C GLU A 642 -4.31 21.52 3.42
N MET A 643 -5.18 21.04 4.31
CA MET A 643 -5.49 19.62 4.44
C MET A 643 -6.99 19.33 4.45
N ASP A 644 -7.38 18.25 3.79
CA ASP A 644 -8.67 17.59 3.92
C ASP A 644 -8.53 16.31 4.76
N LEU A 645 -9.55 15.97 5.55
CA LEU A 645 -9.60 14.74 6.34
C LEU A 645 -10.70 13.81 5.85
N PHE A 646 -10.36 12.54 5.68
CA PHE A 646 -11.27 11.44 5.43
C PHE A 646 -11.12 10.46 6.61
N GLU A 647 -11.96 10.65 7.63
CA GLU A 647 -11.90 9.83 8.84
C GLU A 647 -12.17 8.35 8.55
N ASN A 648 -11.45 7.44 9.20
CA ASN A 648 -11.62 6.00 9.07
C ASN A 648 -13.01 5.57 9.58
N ALA A 649 -13.82 4.90 8.76
CA ALA A 649 -15.18 4.50 9.17
C ALA A 649 -15.22 3.23 10.06
N GLY A 650 -14.07 2.68 10.45
CA GLY A 650 -13.97 1.49 11.31
C GLY A 650 -14.28 0.17 10.58
N LYS A 651 -14.12 0.12 9.25
CA LYS A 651 -14.58 -1.00 8.43
C LYS A 651 -13.46 -1.99 8.13
N GLY A 652 -13.58 -3.23 8.61
CA GLY A 652 -12.65 -4.30 8.24
C GLY A 652 -12.70 -4.70 6.77
N PHE A 653 -13.85 -4.59 6.11
CA PHE A 653 -14.04 -4.94 4.69
C PHE A 653 -15.09 -4.01 4.05
N ILE A 654 -15.03 -3.82 2.74
CA ILE A 654 -15.97 -2.98 1.98
C ILE A 654 -16.42 -3.64 0.66
N ALA A 655 -17.64 -3.35 0.24
CA ALA A 655 -18.18 -3.74 -1.06
C ALA A 655 -17.88 -2.72 -2.18
N ASN A 656 -18.01 -3.12 -3.44
CA ASN A 656 -17.89 -2.19 -4.58
C ASN A 656 -18.94 -1.07 -4.51
N GLY A 657 -18.48 0.18 -4.56
CA GLY A 657 -19.33 1.37 -4.41
C GLY A 657 -19.55 1.82 -2.96
N GLU A 658 -19.04 1.08 -1.98
CA GLU A 658 -18.99 1.50 -0.58
C GLU A 658 -17.73 2.33 -0.31
N SER A 659 -17.83 3.38 0.52
CA SER A 659 -16.65 4.12 0.98
C SER A 659 -16.06 3.52 2.25
N TYR A 660 -14.73 3.40 2.29
CA TYR A 660 -13.95 3.05 3.48
C TYR A 660 -13.98 4.16 4.55
N TRP A 661 -14.06 5.41 4.09
CA TRP A 661 -14.00 6.61 4.92
C TRP A 661 -15.40 7.11 5.28
N LYS A 662 -15.52 7.87 6.38
CA LYS A 662 -16.73 8.60 6.74
C LYS A 662 -17.02 9.64 5.65
N GLN A 663 -18.30 9.82 5.30
CA GLN A 663 -18.73 10.72 4.23
C GLN A 663 -19.77 11.73 4.71
N PRO A 664 -19.68 13.01 4.29
CA PRO A 664 -18.58 13.60 3.51
C PRO A 664 -17.31 13.78 4.35
N GLY A 665 -16.14 13.71 3.72
CA GLY A 665 -14.86 14.09 4.35
C GLY A 665 -14.81 15.58 4.76
N GLN A 666 -14.06 15.91 5.80
CA GLN A 666 -13.92 17.28 6.31
C GLN A 666 -12.95 18.09 5.42
N LYS A 667 -13.46 19.11 4.73
CA LYS A 667 -12.65 19.97 3.86
C LYS A 667 -11.94 21.08 4.63
N ALA A 668 -10.67 21.31 4.33
CA ALA A 668 -9.83 22.36 4.93
C ALA A 668 -9.81 22.34 6.49
N PHE A 669 -9.84 21.16 7.12
CA PHE A 669 -9.86 21.01 8.59
C PHE A 669 -8.57 21.52 9.27
N PHE A 670 -7.47 21.55 8.52
CA PHE A 670 -6.30 22.35 8.83
C PHE A 670 -5.94 23.26 7.66
N LYS A 671 -5.66 24.53 7.97
CA LYS A 671 -5.15 25.53 7.04
C LYS A 671 -4.00 26.29 7.71
N PRO A 672 -2.76 26.20 7.21
CA PRO A 672 -1.62 26.83 7.86
C PRO A 672 -1.68 28.37 7.72
N PRO A 673 -0.99 29.12 8.60
CA PRO A 673 -0.96 30.59 8.56
C PRO A 673 -0.12 31.18 7.41
N ARG A 674 0.58 30.32 6.65
CA ARG A 674 1.45 30.62 5.50
C ARG A 674 1.51 29.36 4.62
N ASP A 675 1.90 29.50 3.36
CA ASP A 675 2.22 28.34 2.52
C ASP A 675 3.33 27.51 3.18
N LEU A 676 3.10 26.19 3.29
CA LEU A 676 4.06 25.17 3.75
C LEU A 676 4.30 24.17 2.61
N ASP A 677 5.53 23.74 2.35
CA ASP A 677 5.75 22.70 1.32
C ASP A 677 5.32 21.37 1.94
N ARG A 678 4.41 20.63 1.30
CA ARG A 678 3.95 19.35 1.85
C ARG A 678 5.07 18.31 2.06
N ARG A 679 6.22 18.48 1.40
CA ARG A 679 7.43 17.67 1.63
C ARG A 679 8.15 17.96 2.95
N ASP A 680 7.83 19.09 3.60
CA ASP A 680 8.38 19.49 4.91
C ASP A 680 7.37 19.22 6.05
N ILE A 681 6.25 18.55 5.76
CA ILE A 681 5.20 18.22 6.72
C ILE A 681 5.29 16.76 7.12
N HIS A 682 5.14 16.50 8.42
CA HIS A 682 4.98 15.15 8.98
C HIS A 682 3.73 15.12 9.86
N LEU A 683 3.03 13.98 9.86
CA LEU A 683 1.93 13.68 10.78
C LEU A 683 2.40 12.55 11.70
N THR A 684 2.31 12.72 13.01
CA THR A 684 2.73 11.73 14.02
C THR A 684 2.41 12.25 15.42
N ASP A 685 2.32 11.39 16.45
CA ASP A 685 2.19 11.86 17.84
C ASP A 685 3.53 12.40 18.37
N PHE A 686 3.59 13.73 18.57
CA PHE A 686 4.76 14.44 19.13
C PHE A 686 4.66 14.64 20.65
N ASP A 687 3.49 14.39 21.24
CA ASP A 687 3.06 14.89 22.54
C ASP A 687 2.71 13.75 23.52
N GLY A 688 2.49 12.54 23.02
CA GLY A 688 2.25 11.30 23.76
C GLY A 688 0.81 11.17 24.26
N ASP A 689 -0.17 11.71 23.53
CA ASP A 689 -1.59 11.69 23.91
C ASP A 689 -2.45 10.72 23.08
N GLY A 690 -1.85 10.03 22.10
CA GLY A 690 -2.49 9.03 21.24
C GLY A 690 -3.08 9.60 19.95
N ARG A 691 -2.76 10.85 19.57
CA ARG A 691 -3.24 11.50 18.35
C ARG A 691 -2.08 12.06 17.55
N CYS A 692 -2.20 12.05 16.23
CA CYS A 692 -1.22 12.69 15.37
C CYS A 692 -1.32 14.22 15.42
N ASP A 693 -0.18 14.85 15.70
CA ASP A 693 0.09 16.27 15.54
C ASP A 693 0.54 16.59 14.11
N ILE A 694 0.40 17.86 13.71
CA ILE A 694 0.97 18.36 12.45
C ILE A 694 2.33 19.00 12.76
N ILE A 695 3.39 18.47 12.15
CA ILE A 695 4.77 18.95 12.27
C ILE A 695 5.21 19.60 10.95
N HIS A 696 5.90 20.73 11.01
CA HIS A 696 6.60 21.35 9.87
C HIS A 696 8.09 21.57 10.17
N VAL A 697 8.95 21.26 9.20
CA VAL A 697 10.41 21.42 9.28
C VAL A 697 10.88 22.57 8.38
N ASP A 698 11.24 23.70 8.98
CA ASP A 698 11.73 24.89 8.26
C ASP A 698 13.22 24.75 7.88
N HIS A 699 13.47 24.03 6.78
CA HIS A 699 14.79 23.84 6.18
C HIS A 699 15.51 25.15 5.83
N ASN A 700 14.80 26.29 5.69
CA ASN A 700 15.40 27.60 5.42
C ASN A 700 15.90 28.30 6.70
N ASN A 701 15.64 27.73 7.87
CA ASN A 701 15.77 28.35 9.18
C ASN A 701 16.49 27.42 10.18
N GLY A 702 17.50 26.70 9.68
CA GLY A 702 18.27 25.73 10.48
C GLY A 702 17.50 24.45 10.79
N ASP A 703 16.60 24.03 9.88
CA ASP A 703 15.83 22.78 9.99
C ASP A 703 14.93 22.74 11.24
N ARG A 704 14.49 23.93 11.68
CA ARG A 704 13.70 24.18 12.88
C ARG A 704 12.31 23.57 12.77
N VAL A 705 11.89 22.90 13.84
CA VAL A 705 10.56 22.30 13.98
C VAL A 705 9.54 23.35 14.47
N GLU A 706 8.39 23.42 13.80
CA GLU A 706 7.16 24.07 14.28
C GLU A 706 6.05 23.00 14.34
N ILE A 707 5.17 23.02 15.35
CA ILE A 707 4.05 22.05 15.48
C ILE A 707 2.70 22.71 15.70
N TRP A 708 1.63 22.04 15.29
CA TRP A 708 0.25 22.35 15.66
C TRP A 708 -0.34 21.15 16.39
N LYS A 709 -0.48 21.27 17.72
CA LYS A 709 -0.94 20.18 18.57
C LYS A 709 -2.43 19.91 18.42
N ASN A 710 -2.79 18.64 18.29
CA ASN A 710 -4.12 18.16 17.96
C ASN A 710 -5.02 18.01 19.19
N ASN A 711 -5.72 19.08 19.56
CA ASN A 711 -6.68 19.07 20.65
C ASN A 711 -8.09 18.61 20.19
N TYR A 712 -8.16 17.60 19.30
CA TYR A 712 -9.42 17.02 18.84
C TYR A 712 -10.27 16.49 20.00
N THR A 713 -11.59 16.71 19.96
CA THR A 713 -12.52 16.11 20.93
C THR A 713 -13.72 15.46 20.23
N PRO A 714 -14.13 14.24 20.62
CA PRO A 714 -15.32 13.59 20.07
C PRO A 714 -16.56 14.49 20.19
N GLY A 715 -17.14 14.86 19.05
CA GLY A 715 -18.28 15.78 18.95
C GLY A 715 -17.95 17.27 19.12
N GLY A 716 -16.73 17.64 19.54
CA GLY A 716 -16.24 19.02 19.59
C GLY A 716 -15.35 19.41 18.40
N GLY A 717 -14.77 18.43 17.71
CA GLY A 717 -13.96 18.63 16.50
C GLY A 717 -12.51 19.06 16.76
N PHE A 718 -11.81 19.39 15.68
CA PHE A 718 -10.38 19.74 15.68
C PHE A 718 -10.12 21.13 16.23
N ASN A 719 -9.10 21.24 17.10
CA ASN A 719 -8.61 22.49 17.65
C ASN A 719 -7.07 22.45 17.71
N TRP A 720 -6.41 23.49 17.20
CA TRP A 720 -4.96 23.48 16.95
C TRP A 720 -4.20 24.40 17.90
N GLN A 721 -3.27 23.87 18.69
CA GLN A 721 -2.33 24.67 19.49
C GLN A 721 -0.97 24.76 18.79
N HIS A 722 -0.69 25.90 18.15
CA HIS A 722 0.60 26.15 17.52
C HIS A 722 1.73 26.36 18.57
N VAL A 723 2.83 25.61 18.44
CA VAL A 723 4.06 25.79 19.22
C VAL A 723 5.23 25.93 18.23
N ALA A 724 5.78 27.14 18.14
CA ALA A 724 6.69 27.51 17.05
C ALA A 724 8.14 26.99 17.22
N ASN A 725 8.53 26.46 18.37
CA ASN A 725 9.84 25.81 18.56
C ASN A 725 9.80 24.90 19.80
N PRO A 726 9.17 23.72 19.71
CA PRO A 726 9.00 22.83 20.86
C PRO A 726 10.30 22.12 21.27
N ALA A 727 11.27 22.00 20.35
CA ALA A 727 12.49 21.23 20.54
C ALA A 727 13.72 21.94 19.92
N PRO A 728 14.25 23.01 20.53
CA PRO A 728 15.33 23.84 19.96
C PRO A 728 16.70 23.16 19.82
N VAL A 729 16.81 21.87 20.13
CA VAL A 729 18.05 21.07 20.08
C VAL A 729 18.17 20.22 18.82
N LEU A 730 17.07 20.00 18.11
CA LEU A 730 17.00 19.18 16.90
C LEU A 730 17.65 19.93 15.72
N ASN A 731 18.38 19.20 14.87
CA ASN A 731 19.03 19.73 13.66
C ASN A 731 19.42 18.58 12.72
N CYS A 732 19.66 18.87 11.44
CA CYS A 732 20.10 17.85 10.48
C CYS A 732 21.00 18.52 9.44
N SER A 733 22.23 18.01 9.26
CA SER A 733 23.19 18.56 8.29
C SER A 733 22.74 18.38 6.85
N GLU A 734 21.97 17.32 6.60
CA GLU A 734 21.44 16.94 5.30
C GLU A 734 20.41 17.95 4.78
N LYS A 735 20.22 17.96 3.46
CA LYS A 735 19.25 18.84 2.79
C LYS A 735 18.32 18.05 1.87
N ARG A 736 17.10 18.56 1.72
CA ARG A 736 16.03 18.00 0.89
C ARG A 736 16.40 18.05 -0.59
N GLY A 737 16.20 16.93 -1.29
CA GLY A 737 16.36 16.87 -2.74
C GLY A 737 15.15 17.38 -3.50
N VAL A 738 15.16 17.20 -4.82
CA VAL A 738 14.02 17.55 -5.69
C VAL A 738 12.89 16.52 -5.54
N GLY A 739 13.26 15.23 -5.48
CA GLY A 739 12.34 14.11 -5.58
C GLY A 739 11.26 14.05 -4.50
N PHE A 740 10.08 13.53 -4.87
CA PHE A 740 8.86 13.60 -4.06
C PHE A 740 9.01 13.08 -2.62
N ARG A 741 9.86 12.08 -2.35
CA ARG A 741 10.16 11.52 -1.00
C ARG A 741 11.60 11.75 -0.52
N ASP A 742 12.42 12.53 -1.23
CA ASP A 742 13.82 12.80 -0.88
C ASP A 742 13.93 13.90 0.20
N TRP A 743 13.40 13.58 1.38
CA TRP A 743 13.47 14.44 2.56
C TRP A 743 14.48 13.86 3.55
N PRO A 744 15.34 14.68 4.18
CA PRO A 744 16.38 14.18 5.08
C PRO A 744 15.83 13.84 6.46
N ILE A 745 14.73 14.45 6.87
CA ILE A 745 14.18 14.33 8.22
C ILE A 745 12.97 13.39 8.20
N ARG A 746 12.85 12.61 9.28
CA ARG A 746 11.73 11.72 9.57
C ARG A 746 11.38 11.81 11.04
N PHE A 747 10.14 11.46 11.34
CA PHE A 747 9.63 11.27 12.68
C PHE A 747 8.99 9.89 12.77
N ALA A 748 9.32 9.14 13.81
CA ALA A 748 8.82 7.78 14.08
C ALA A 748 9.16 7.39 15.52
N ASP A 749 8.38 6.54 16.17
CA ASP A 749 8.73 6.05 17.51
C ASP A 749 9.69 4.84 17.44
N ILE A 750 11.00 5.12 17.36
CA ILE A 750 12.06 4.11 17.40
C ILE A 750 12.29 3.60 18.84
N THR A 751 11.86 4.36 19.86
CA THR A 751 11.96 3.99 21.28
C THR A 751 10.91 3.00 21.78
N GLY A 752 9.68 3.08 21.29
CA GLY A 752 8.48 2.55 21.94
C GLY A 752 8.08 3.35 23.19
N SER A 753 8.10 4.68 23.09
CA SER A 753 7.71 5.61 24.16
C SER A 753 6.28 6.16 24.03
N GLY A 754 5.60 5.88 22.92
CA GLY A 754 4.36 6.54 22.48
C GLY A 754 4.60 7.93 21.89
N ARG A 755 5.83 8.24 21.42
CA ARG A 755 6.22 9.58 20.96
C ARG A 755 7.18 9.52 19.78
N ALA A 756 7.08 10.51 18.91
CA ALA A 756 7.94 10.66 17.75
C ALA A 756 9.41 11.04 18.08
N ASP A 757 10.34 10.12 17.80
CA ASP A 757 11.78 10.44 17.72
C ASP A 757 12.09 11.25 16.46
N TYR A 758 13.17 12.04 16.48
CA TYR A 758 13.65 12.81 15.32
C TYR A 758 14.83 12.09 14.66
N VAL A 759 14.69 11.77 13.37
CA VAL A 759 15.68 10.99 12.62
C VAL A 759 16.18 11.81 11.41
N CYS A 760 17.48 12.06 11.38
CA CYS A 760 18.21 12.60 10.24
C CYS A 760 18.76 11.43 9.40
N VAL A 761 18.40 11.39 8.12
CA VAL A 761 18.68 10.30 7.19
C VAL A 761 19.58 10.81 6.06
N GLU A 762 20.80 10.27 6.02
CA GLU A 762 21.82 10.55 5.02
C GLU A 762 21.46 9.88 3.68
N LYS A 763 22.02 10.36 2.55
CA LYS A 763 21.66 9.89 1.20
C LYS A 763 21.76 8.37 0.98
N ASP A 764 22.60 7.66 1.74
CA ASP A 764 22.88 6.21 1.64
C ASP A 764 22.04 5.32 2.60
N GLY A 765 21.11 5.94 3.32
CA GLY A 765 20.24 5.31 4.30
C GLY A 765 20.85 5.20 5.71
N ARG A 766 22.03 5.76 5.98
CA ARG A 766 22.55 5.93 7.34
C ARG A 766 21.67 6.89 8.13
N MET A 767 21.46 6.61 9.42
CA MET A 767 20.54 7.37 10.29
C MET A 767 21.16 7.72 11.64
N TRP A 768 20.92 8.94 12.09
CA TRP A 768 21.28 9.48 13.41
C TRP A 768 20.22 10.51 13.85
N GLY A 769 20.27 11.05 15.07
CA GLY A 769 19.31 12.08 15.49
C GLY A 769 19.08 12.13 17.00
N TRP A 770 17.82 12.23 17.44
CA TRP A 770 17.44 12.31 18.85
C TRP A 770 16.22 11.45 19.15
N THR A 771 16.29 10.71 20.25
CA THR A 771 15.14 10.03 20.84
C THR A 771 14.39 10.91 21.82
N GLN A 772 13.07 10.82 21.90
CA GLN A 772 12.26 11.44 22.93
C GLN A 772 11.91 10.42 24.03
N ASP A 773 12.10 10.78 25.31
CA ASP A 773 11.59 9.97 26.42
C ASP A 773 10.10 10.28 26.71
N SER A 774 9.44 9.43 27.50
CA SER A 774 8.00 9.54 27.79
C SER A 774 7.57 10.82 28.51
N ASN A 775 8.51 11.65 29.01
CA ASN A 775 8.28 12.97 29.60
C ASN A 775 8.58 14.12 28.60
N GLY A 776 8.89 13.81 27.34
CA GLY A 776 9.27 14.77 26.31
C GLY A 776 10.77 15.09 26.22
N GLY A 777 11.63 14.38 26.96
CA GLY A 777 13.06 14.66 27.05
C GLY A 777 13.88 14.16 25.85
N TRP A 778 14.65 15.04 25.21
CA TRP A 778 15.43 14.71 24.01
C TRP A 778 16.85 14.21 24.32
N THR A 779 17.22 13.04 23.79
CA THR A 779 18.56 12.43 23.91
C THR A 779 19.17 12.16 22.53
N HIS A 780 20.34 12.74 22.24
CA HIS A 780 21.04 12.51 20.97
C HIS A 780 21.53 11.06 20.81
N VAL A 781 21.44 10.55 19.58
CA VAL A 781 21.91 9.23 19.13
C VAL A 781 22.78 9.43 17.89
N ASP A 782 24.06 9.08 18.02
CA ASP A 782 25.11 9.23 17.00
C ASP A 782 25.00 8.25 15.83
N GLN A 783 24.29 7.13 16.01
CA GLN A 783 23.83 6.26 14.93
C GLN A 783 22.65 5.38 15.37
N PHE A 784 21.49 5.57 14.76
CA PHE A 784 20.37 4.63 14.82
C PHE A 784 20.61 3.43 13.91
N PHE A 785 21.00 3.68 12.66
CA PHE A 785 21.10 2.68 11.61
C PHE A 785 22.33 2.94 10.72
N SER A 786 23.07 1.88 10.38
CA SER A 786 24.23 1.97 9.50
C SER A 786 23.80 2.06 8.03
N ALA A 787 24.52 2.84 7.22
CA ALA A 787 24.46 2.80 5.76
C ALA A 787 24.27 1.38 5.19
N LYS A 788 23.32 1.22 4.27
CA LYS A 788 23.13 -0.02 3.50
C LYS A 788 23.27 0.17 1.98
N GLY A 789 23.47 1.42 1.53
CA GLY A 789 23.40 1.79 0.10
C GLY A 789 21.96 1.96 -0.40
N HIS A 790 21.00 2.16 0.51
CA HIS A 790 19.60 2.38 0.18
C HIS A 790 19.35 3.87 -0.04
N ASP A 791 18.82 4.22 -1.21
CA ASP A 791 18.33 5.57 -1.51
C ASP A 791 17.27 5.97 -0.47
N ARG A 792 17.51 7.04 0.31
CA ARG A 792 16.62 7.42 1.42
C ARG A 792 15.19 7.77 1.00
N ALA A 793 14.95 8.10 -0.28
CA ALA A 793 13.60 8.29 -0.82
C ALA A 793 12.77 6.98 -0.84
N ASN A 794 13.43 5.83 -0.63
CA ASN A 794 12.85 4.49 -0.58
C ASN A 794 12.79 3.90 0.84
N LEU A 795 12.98 4.73 1.88
CA LEU A 795 12.90 4.33 3.29
C LEU A 795 11.65 4.93 3.95
N GLN A 796 10.84 4.07 4.58
CA GLN A 796 9.68 4.43 5.42
C GLN A 796 9.80 3.74 6.79
N PHE A 797 8.98 4.19 7.74
CA PHE A 797 8.97 3.74 9.12
C PHE A 797 7.53 3.41 9.54
N ALA A 798 7.30 2.23 10.12
CA ALA A 798 6.03 1.79 10.70
C ALA A 798 6.29 0.52 11.54
N ASP A 799 5.42 0.17 12.48
CA ASP A 799 5.55 -1.07 13.28
C ASP A 799 5.03 -2.28 12.48
N VAL A 800 5.90 -3.21 12.07
CA VAL A 800 5.52 -4.33 11.20
C VAL A 800 5.14 -5.59 11.98
N ASP A 801 5.65 -5.78 13.21
CA ASP A 801 5.32 -6.97 14.01
C ASP A 801 4.46 -6.75 15.27
N GLY A 802 4.08 -5.51 15.57
CA GLY A 802 3.14 -5.10 16.60
C GLY A 802 3.75 -5.06 17.99
N ASP A 803 5.05 -4.72 18.11
CA ASP A 803 5.79 -4.71 19.38
C ASP A 803 5.93 -3.32 20.02
N GLY A 804 5.27 -2.32 19.42
CA GLY A 804 5.19 -0.93 19.85
C GLY A 804 6.36 -0.05 19.37
N LYS A 805 7.14 -0.48 18.36
CA LYS A 805 8.27 0.29 17.82
C LYS A 805 8.21 0.37 16.30
N ALA A 806 8.63 1.50 15.76
CA ALA A 806 8.79 1.67 14.33
C ALA A 806 9.99 0.86 13.81
N ASP A 807 9.73 -0.01 12.85
CA ASP A 807 10.70 -0.71 12.02
C ASP A 807 11.17 0.17 10.85
N ILE A 808 12.27 -0.21 10.20
CA ILE A 808 12.73 0.44 8.96
C ILE A 808 12.30 -0.43 7.77
N ILE A 809 11.49 0.14 6.88
CA ILE A 809 11.00 -0.50 5.67
C ILE A 809 11.76 0.06 4.46
N TRP A 810 12.57 -0.78 3.81
CA TRP A 810 13.15 -0.49 2.49
C TRP A 810 12.23 -1.00 1.38
N ILE A 811 11.99 -0.16 0.37
CA ILE A 811 11.02 -0.40 -0.69
C ILE A 811 11.73 -0.44 -2.04
N GLU A 812 11.52 -1.48 -2.83
CA GLU A 812 12.03 -1.57 -4.20
C GLU A 812 11.32 -0.52 -5.09
N LYS A 813 12.09 0.24 -5.89
CA LYS A 813 11.59 1.41 -6.62
C LYS A 813 10.66 1.02 -7.77
N PHE A 814 10.90 -0.10 -8.44
CA PHE A 814 10.13 -0.55 -9.61
C PHE A 814 8.91 -1.41 -9.23
N THR A 815 9.07 -2.40 -8.35
CA THR A 815 7.97 -3.32 -7.96
C THR A 815 7.15 -2.84 -6.77
N GLY A 816 7.75 -2.05 -5.86
CA GLY A 816 7.19 -1.78 -4.53
C GLY A 816 7.37 -2.91 -3.52
N ASP A 817 8.13 -3.95 -3.85
CA ASP A 817 8.47 -5.03 -2.91
C ASP A 817 9.18 -4.46 -1.69
N SER A 818 8.72 -4.80 -0.49
CA SER A 818 9.17 -4.14 0.72
C SER A 818 9.77 -5.10 1.73
N PHE A 819 10.89 -4.66 2.30
CA PHE A 819 11.88 -5.44 3.04
C PHE A 819 12.11 -4.76 4.39
N VAL A 820 12.08 -5.52 5.49
CA VAL A 820 11.94 -4.97 6.84
C VAL A 820 13.17 -5.25 7.68
N TYR A 821 13.67 -4.21 8.34
CA TYR A 821 14.66 -4.28 9.41
C TYR A 821 13.92 -4.09 10.74
N TYR A 822 13.75 -5.17 11.49
CA TYR A 822 12.92 -5.20 12.71
C TYR A 822 13.64 -4.59 13.91
N ASN A 823 12.98 -3.70 14.65
CA ASN A 823 13.52 -2.86 15.72
C ASN A 823 13.50 -3.57 17.08
N LEU A 824 14.51 -4.40 17.34
CA LEU A 824 14.69 -5.08 18.62
C LEU A 824 15.27 -4.16 19.74
N GLY A 825 14.99 -2.85 19.64
CA GLY A 825 15.26 -1.85 20.65
C GLY A 825 16.72 -1.43 20.82
N ARG A 826 16.93 -0.56 21.83
CA ARG A 826 18.22 0.07 22.12
C ARG A 826 19.24 -0.92 22.66
N ARG A 827 20.36 -1.08 21.94
CA ARG A 827 21.50 -1.94 22.31
C ARG A 827 22.74 -1.52 21.54
N ASP A 828 23.84 -1.27 22.25
CA ASP A 828 25.14 -0.95 21.64
C ASP A 828 25.71 -2.15 20.86
N ILE A 829 25.75 -2.05 19.52
CA ILE A 829 26.25 -3.11 18.63
C ILE A 829 27.03 -2.49 17.47
N GLY A 830 28.35 -2.68 17.43
CA GLY A 830 29.15 -2.56 16.19
C GLY A 830 29.02 -1.23 15.44
N GLY A 831 28.83 -0.11 16.14
CA GLY A 831 28.62 1.22 15.55
C GLY A 831 27.17 1.69 15.58
N SER A 832 26.20 0.81 15.83
CA SER A 832 24.79 1.14 16.07
C SER A 832 24.46 1.26 17.56
N ARG A 833 23.50 2.11 17.90
CA ARG A 833 22.87 2.17 19.24
C ARG A 833 21.58 1.34 19.36
N TYR A 834 21.08 0.81 18.24
CA TYR A 834 19.86 0.00 18.15
C TYR A 834 20.12 -1.34 17.45
N HIS A 835 19.38 -2.38 17.85
CA HIS A 835 19.52 -3.73 17.32
C HIS A 835 18.47 -3.98 16.22
N TRP A 836 18.93 -4.06 14.98
CA TRP A 836 18.08 -4.27 13.82
C TRP A 836 18.20 -5.71 13.32
N ALA A 837 17.12 -6.47 13.40
CA ALA A 837 17.06 -7.84 12.86
C ALA A 837 16.65 -7.85 11.39
N THR A 838 17.00 -8.96 10.72
CA THR A 838 16.57 -9.26 9.34
C THR A 838 16.06 -10.69 9.31
N ILE A 839 15.12 -10.97 8.42
CA ILE A 839 14.53 -12.29 8.27
C ILE A 839 14.65 -12.69 6.80
N PRO A 840 15.42 -13.74 6.46
CA PRO A 840 16.32 -14.50 7.34
C PRO A 840 17.49 -13.65 7.87
N ALA A 841 18.18 -14.15 8.89
CA ALA A 841 19.31 -13.45 9.47
C ALA A 841 20.49 -13.37 8.47
N GLY A 842 20.82 -12.14 8.04
CA GLY A 842 21.92 -11.85 7.12
C GLY A 842 21.55 -10.87 6.00
N GLY A 843 20.26 -10.76 5.70
CA GLY A 843 19.68 -9.78 4.79
C GLY A 843 18.17 -9.98 4.73
N PRO A 844 17.35 -8.92 4.70
CA PRO A 844 15.90 -9.09 4.72
C PRO A 844 15.45 -9.73 3.41
N GLU A 845 14.61 -10.76 3.51
CA GLU A 845 13.73 -11.16 2.42
C GLU A 845 12.53 -10.21 2.34
N LYS A 846 11.77 -10.36 1.26
CA LYS A 846 10.53 -9.64 1.00
C LYS A 846 9.53 -9.94 2.14
N ALA A 847 8.96 -8.91 2.75
CA ALA A 847 7.89 -9.03 3.75
C ALA A 847 6.51 -8.71 3.12
N TYR A 848 6.47 -7.68 2.28
CA TYR A 848 5.29 -7.27 1.51
C TYR A 848 5.55 -7.45 0.01
N VAL A 849 4.55 -7.98 -0.71
CA VAL A 849 4.62 -8.14 -2.16
C VAL A 849 4.18 -6.84 -2.83
N GLY A 850 5.11 -6.20 -3.51
CA GLY A 850 4.85 -5.00 -4.28
C GLY A 850 3.91 -5.29 -5.44
N SER A 851 2.88 -4.46 -5.58
CA SER A 851 1.92 -4.51 -6.69
C SER A 851 1.79 -3.17 -7.44
N PHE A 852 2.51 -2.13 -7.00
CA PHE A 852 2.47 -0.74 -7.47
C PHE A 852 3.83 -0.08 -7.20
N ALA A 853 4.23 0.93 -7.97
CA ALA A 853 5.59 1.48 -7.91
C ALA A 853 5.95 1.95 -6.48
N GLY A 854 7.22 1.81 -6.07
CA GLY A 854 7.62 1.98 -4.66
C GLY A 854 7.26 3.35 -4.04
N SER A 855 7.18 4.41 -4.85
CA SER A 855 6.74 5.73 -4.38
C SER A 855 5.25 5.80 -3.99
N CYS A 856 4.45 4.82 -4.39
CA CYS A 856 3.00 4.70 -4.17
C CYS A 856 2.61 3.68 -3.08
N GLN A 857 3.59 3.10 -2.37
CA GLN A 857 3.37 2.25 -1.21
C GLN A 857 3.36 3.08 0.08
N TYR A 858 2.43 2.76 0.99
CA TYR A 858 2.28 3.36 2.31
C TYR A 858 1.98 2.25 3.32
N PHE A 859 2.33 2.49 4.59
CA PHE A 859 2.31 1.48 5.65
C PHE A 859 1.53 1.98 6.90
N PRO A 860 0.25 2.36 6.75
CA PRO A 860 -0.61 2.79 7.87
C PRO A 860 -1.16 1.58 8.65
N ASP A 861 -1.78 1.84 9.80
CA ASP A 861 -2.64 0.87 10.49
C ASP A 861 -4.12 1.27 10.29
N PHE A 862 -4.87 0.57 9.44
CA PHE A 862 -6.26 0.94 9.14
C PHE A 862 -7.34 0.16 9.90
N ASP A 863 -7.06 -1.02 10.45
CA ASP A 863 -8.02 -1.77 11.26
C ASP A 863 -7.77 -1.72 12.77
N GLY A 864 -6.63 -1.19 13.19
CA GLY A 864 -6.28 -0.85 14.57
C GLY A 864 -5.71 -2.01 15.38
N ASP A 865 -5.06 -2.97 14.73
CA ASP A 865 -4.39 -4.08 15.40
C ASP A 865 -2.97 -3.74 15.89
N GLY A 866 -2.50 -2.51 15.63
CA GLY A 866 -1.20 -1.96 16.01
C GLY A 866 -0.10 -2.23 14.98
N ARG A 867 -0.44 -2.61 13.74
CA ARG A 867 0.51 -3.19 12.77
C ARG A 867 0.35 -2.56 11.39
N ALA A 868 1.48 -2.42 10.72
CA ALA A 868 1.57 -1.71 9.46
C ALA A 868 1.01 -2.53 8.29
N ASP A 869 -0.09 -2.09 7.70
CA ASP A 869 -0.71 -2.65 6.50
C ASP A 869 0.13 -2.41 5.24
N LEU A 870 -0.30 -2.97 4.11
CA LEU A 870 0.09 -2.47 2.79
C LEU A 870 -1.05 -1.66 2.17
N HIS A 871 -0.89 -0.34 2.09
CA HIS A 871 -1.77 0.53 1.32
C HIS A 871 -1.09 0.98 0.02
N SER A 872 -1.68 0.63 -1.11
CA SER A 872 -1.09 0.88 -2.43
C SER A 872 -1.95 1.80 -3.29
N ILE A 873 -1.40 2.95 -3.70
CA ILE A 873 -2.05 3.82 -4.68
C ILE A 873 -1.84 3.24 -6.08
N GLN A 874 -2.93 3.02 -6.80
CA GLN A 874 -2.95 2.31 -8.08
C GLN A 874 -2.76 3.25 -9.27
N ALA A 875 -3.37 4.44 -9.24
CA ALA A 875 -3.39 5.37 -10.38
C ALA A 875 -3.17 6.83 -9.95
N THR A 876 -2.27 7.52 -10.65
CA THR A 876 -1.76 8.86 -10.33
C THR A 876 -2.86 9.95 -10.26
N PHE A 877 -3.73 10.00 -11.28
CA PHE A 877 -4.72 11.08 -11.41
C PHE A 877 -6.07 10.73 -10.74
N PRO A 878 -6.63 9.51 -10.88
CA PRO A 878 -7.85 9.11 -10.16
C PRO A 878 -7.65 8.86 -8.65
N ASN A 879 -6.40 8.87 -8.17
CA ASN A 879 -6.01 8.66 -6.77
C ASN A 879 -6.67 7.44 -6.10
N THR A 880 -6.84 6.35 -6.86
CA THR A 880 -7.46 5.10 -6.39
C THR A 880 -6.46 4.26 -5.61
N ALA A 881 -6.92 3.54 -4.58
CA ALA A 881 -6.05 2.70 -3.75
C ALA A 881 -6.74 1.47 -3.16
N VAL A 882 -5.93 0.47 -2.81
CA VAL A 882 -6.32 -0.78 -2.13
C VAL A 882 -5.48 -1.00 -0.88
N THR A 883 -6.05 -1.71 0.11
CA THR A 883 -5.35 -2.12 1.34
C THR A 883 -5.34 -3.64 1.48
N ALA A 884 -4.20 -4.17 1.94
CA ALA A 884 -4.07 -5.54 2.41
C ALA A 884 -3.51 -5.56 3.84
N TYR A 885 -4.30 -6.04 4.79
CA TYR A 885 -4.02 -5.94 6.23
C TYR A 885 -2.87 -6.86 6.69
N ASN A 886 -2.09 -6.39 7.66
CA ASN A 886 -0.96 -7.11 8.27
C ASN A 886 -1.33 -7.77 9.61
N ARG A 887 -2.32 -8.66 9.61
CA ARG A 887 -2.75 -9.29 10.87
C ARG A 887 -1.78 -10.39 11.33
N CYS A 888 -1.46 -10.39 12.64
CA CYS A 888 -0.81 -11.55 13.25
C CYS A 888 -1.84 -12.65 13.51
N GLY A 889 -1.59 -13.86 13.01
CA GLY A 889 -2.61 -14.90 12.95
C GLY A 889 -2.94 -15.57 14.28
N GLY A 890 -4.08 -15.21 14.86
CA GLY A 890 -5.03 -16.21 15.35
C GLY A 890 -5.54 -17.06 14.18
N ASN A 891 -5.89 -18.32 14.42
CA ASN A 891 -6.17 -19.28 13.35
C ASN A 891 -7.57 -19.09 12.71
N ARG A 892 -7.78 -18.01 11.95
CA ARG A 892 -8.98 -17.88 11.09
C ARG A 892 -9.07 -18.99 10.02
N ASN A 893 -7.96 -19.70 9.76
CA ASN A 893 -7.90 -20.84 8.86
C ASN A 893 -8.13 -22.18 9.59
N GLY A 894 -9.23 -22.25 10.34
CA GLY A 894 -9.90 -23.51 10.71
C GLY A 894 -10.27 -24.39 9.51
N ASP A 895 -10.17 -23.89 8.27
CA ASP A 895 -10.20 -24.74 7.08
C ASP A 895 -8.83 -25.37 6.74
N ASP A 896 -8.78 -26.71 6.86
CA ASP A 896 -7.85 -27.62 6.20
C ASP A 896 -8.58 -28.64 5.32
N TRP A 897 -7.88 -29.31 4.42
CA TRP A 897 -8.48 -30.37 3.60
C TRP A 897 -8.70 -31.63 4.47
N ASP A 898 -9.85 -31.74 5.14
CA ASP A 898 -10.33 -32.98 5.76
C ASP A 898 -10.87 -33.97 4.69
N PRO A 899 -10.92 -35.28 4.97
CA PRO A 899 -10.86 -36.29 3.91
C PRO A 899 -12.13 -36.49 3.08
N SER A 900 -11.97 -37.24 1.98
CA SER A 900 -13.06 -37.73 1.13
C SER A 900 -13.90 -38.87 1.74
N TYR A 901 -13.72 -39.20 3.03
CA TYR A 901 -14.44 -40.28 3.72
C TYR A 901 -15.24 -39.76 4.91
N GLU A 902 -16.33 -40.46 5.26
CA GLU A 902 -17.16 -40.11 6.43
C GLU A 902 -16.42 -40.47 7.74
N PRO A 903 -16.34 -39.57 8.74
CA PRO A 903 -15.72 -39.89 10.03
C PRO A 903 -16.50 -40.94 10.84
N GLU A 904 -15.78 -41.84 11.53
CA GLU A 904 -16.37 -42.88 12.39
C GLU A 904 -16.92 -42.32 13.71
N ILE A 905 -18.01 -41.54 13.64
CA ILE A 905 -18.71 -41.02 14.82
C ILE A 905 -19.80 -41.99 15.30
N ILE A 906 -19.73 -42.42 16.56
CA ILE A 906 -20.66 -43.40 17.12
C ILE A 906 -21.87 -42.65 17.71
N VAL A 907 -22.82 -42.26 16.85
CA VAL A 907 -24.03 -41.55 17.29
C VAL A 907 -24.96 -42.51 18.05
N PRO A 908 -25.52 -42.13 19.22
CA PRO A 908 -26.56 -42.93 19.87
C PRO A 908 -27.80 -43.08 18.97
N PRO A 909 -28.52 -44.21 19.01
CA PRO A 909 -29.80 -44.34 18.32
C PRO A 909 -30.78 -43.26 18.81
N PRO A 910 -31.71 -42.78 17.97
CA PRO A 910 -32.58 -41.65 18.29
C PRO A 910 -33.44 -41.93 19.53
N GLY A 911 -33.00 -41.40 20.66
CA GLY A 911 -33.67 -41.57 21.95
C GLY A 911 -35.02 -40.87 22.01
N LYS A 912 -35.88 -41.31 22.94
CA LYS A 912 -37.12 -40.58 23.24
C LYS A 912 -36.78 -39.14 23.62
N PRO A 913 -37.49 -38.12 23.09
CA PRO A 913 -37.23 -36.73 23.45
C PRO A 913 -37.47 -36.52 24.94
N MET A 914 -36.65 -35.66 25.56
CA MET A 914 -36.82 -35.32 26.98
C MET A 914 -38.21 -34.73 27.22
N GLU A 915 -38.95 -35.34 28.16
CA GLU A 915 -40.24 -34.83 28.61
C GLU A 915 -40.11 -33.38 29.09
N GLY A 916 -41.03 -32.52 28.65
CA GLY A 916 -40.96 -31.07 28.86
C GLY A 916 -40.30 -30.27 27.74
N THR A 917 -39.59 -30.89 26.78
CA THR A 917 -39.23 -30.20 25.53
C THR A 917 -40.33 -30.39 24.47
N PRO A 918 -40.77 -29.34 23.73
CA PRO A 918 -41.84 -29.50 22.74
C PRO A 918 -41.44 -30.42 21.58
N GLY A 919 -41.95 -31.66 21.60
CA GLY A 919 -42.02 -32.56 20.46
C GLY A 919 -43.46 -32.66 19.99
N GLY A 920 -43.74 -32.22 18.76
CA GLY A 920 -45.10 -32.17 18.22
C GLY A 920 -45.14 -31.86 16.73
N GLY A 921 -44.90 -32.88 15.89
CA GLY A 921 -44.85 -32.75 14.43
C GLY A 921 -44.28 -34.01 13.79
N GLY A 922 -45.16 -34.96 13.47
CA GLY A 922 -44.89 -36.34 13.04
C GLY A 922 -43.56 -36.62 12.31
N ALA A 923 -42.79 -37.57 12.84
CA ALA A 923 -41.74 -38.24 12.10
C ALA A 923 -42.37 -39.13 11.01
N GLN A 924 -42.28 -38.70 9.75
CA GLN A 924 -42.28 -39.59 8.60
C GLN A 924 -40.82 -39.94 8.28
N PRO A 925 -40.49 -41.17 7.86
CA PRO A 925 -39.21 -41.45 7.24
C PRO A 925 -39.11 -40.64 5.94
N ILE A 926 -37.99 -39.96 5.72
CA ILE A 926 -37.63 -39.53 4.36
C ILE A 926 -36.94 -40.74 3.73
N GLU A 927 -37.66 -41.47 2.90
CA GLU A 927 -37.07 -42.42 1.96
C GLU A 927 -36.26 -41.65 0.91
N ASP A 928 -35.17 -42.25 0.42
CA ASP A 928 -34.25 -41.58 -0.51
C ASP A 928 -34.95 -41.17 -1.82
N GLY A 929 -35.07 -39.85 -2.00
CA GLY A 929 -35.79 -39.20 -3.10
C GLY A 929 -35.12 -39.29 -4.49
N TRP A 930 -34.39 -40.37 -4.80
CA TRP A 930 -33.80 -40.61 -6.12
C TRP A 930 -34.87 -41.00 -7.14
N ARG A 931 -35.69 -40.02 -7.56
CA ARG A 931 -36.53 -40.16 -8.75
C ARG A 931 -35.68 -40.05 -10.01
N GLU A 932 -35.54 -41.21 -10.65
CA GLU A 932 -35.05 -41.41 -12.01
C GLU A 932 -35.64 -40.39 -13.00
N ILE A 933 -34.81 -39.45 -13.47
CA ILE A 933 -35.17 -38.58 -14.61
C ILE A 933 -34.86 -39.35 -15.89
N GLN A 934 -35.88 -39.99 -16.43
CA GLN A 934 -35.87 -40.62 -17.76
C GLN A 934 -35.68 -39.57 -18.86
N CYS A 935 -34.44 -39.34 -19.30
CA CYS A 935 -34.09 -38.41 -20.37
C CYS A 935 -34.52 -38.94 -21.76
N THR A 936 -35.79 -38.78 -22.11
CA THR A 936 -36.30 -39.13 -23.45
C THR A 936 -35.95 -38.07 -24.51
N HIS A 937 -34.68 -38.03 -24.94
CA HIS A 937 -34.29 -37.35 -26.18
C HIS A 937 -33.82 -38.35 -27.25
N LYS A 938 -34.68 -38.57 -28.25
CA LYS A 938 -34.32 -39.31 -29.47
C LYS A 938 -33.61 -38.39 -30.46
N GLY A 939 -32.43 -38.83 -30.91
CA GLY A 939 -31.87 -38.47 -32.21
C GLY A 939 -31.00 -37.22 -32.25
N ILE A 940 -29.69 -37.44 -32.24
CA ILE A 940 -28.85 -37.34 -33.45
C ILE A 940 -27.81 -38.49 -33.39
N THR A 941 -27.22 -38.89 -34.51
CA THR A 941 -26.64 -40.22 -34.72
C THR A 941 -25.13 -40.32 -34.56
N ASP A 942 -24.74 -41.38 -33.83
CA ASP A 942 -23.59 -42.29 -34.03
C ASP A 942 -22.52 -41.95 -35.10
N ALA A 943 -21.25 -42.03 -34.68
CA ALA A 943 -20.06 -42.04 -35.55
C ALA A 943 -18.94 -42.99 -35.05
N SER A 944 -19.30 -44.16 -34.53
CA SER A 944 -18.64 -45.48 -34.67
C SER A 944 -17.09 -45.64 -34.67
N LYS A 945 -16.62 -46.65 -33.89
CA LYS A 945 -15.49 -47.61 -34.10
C LYS A 945 -14.21 -47.53 -33.23
N GLU A 946 -14.09 -48.58 -32.40
CA GLU A 946 -12.99 -49.58 -32.33
C GLU A 946 -11.52 -49.16 -32.08
N PRO A 947 -10.70 -50.03 -31.43
CA PRO A 947 -11.06 -50.97 -30.35
C PRO A 947 -10.03 -51.06 -29.19
N ASP A 948 -10.42 -51.85 -28.18
CA ASP A 948 -9.63 -52.32 -27.04
C ASP A 948 -8.31 -53.05 -27.41
N LEU A 949 -7.23 -52.77 -26.65
CA LEU A 949 -6.11 -53.68 -26.44
C LEU A 949 -5.63 -53.60 -24.98
N GLY A 950 -5.71 -54.75 -24.30
CA GLY A 950 -5.41 -54.93 -22.88
C GLY A 950 -3.93 -55.13 -22.50
N PRO A 951 -3.63 -55.77 -21.34
CA PRO A 951 -2.66 -55.19 -20.39
C PRO A 951 -1.42 -56.08 -20.12
N HIS A 952 -0.80 -55.89 -18.93
CA HIS A 952 0.45 -56.49 -18.39
C HIS A 952 1.72 -55.67 -18.74
N SER A 953 2.38 -55.00 -17.78
CA SER A 953 3.31 -55.50 -16.73
C SER A 953 4.69 -55.88 -17.29
N GLU A 954 5.82 -55.68 -16.63
CA GLU A 954 6.10 -55.35 -15.22
C GLU A 954 7.53 -54.75 -15.08
N LEU A 955 7.95 -54.44 -13.84
CA LEU A 955 9.33 -54.30 -13.36
C LEU A 955 10.20 -53.08 -13.78
N GLU A 956 10.83 -52.50 -12.75
CA GLU A 956 11.95 -51.55 -12.83
C GLU A 956 13.28 -52.26 -13.15
N ALA A 957 14.24 -51.55 -13.77
CA ALA A 957 15.66 -51.56 -13.39
C ALA A 957 16.52 -50.60 -14.25
N GLY A 958 17.67 -50.17 -13.73
CA GLY A 958 18.87 -50.08 -14.58
C GLY A 958 19.36 -48.70 -15.08
N HIS A 959 19.72 -47.80 -14.17
CA HIS A 959 20.96 -46.99 -14.20
C HIS A 959 21.66 -46.60 -15.54
N GLN A 960 21.76 -45.27 -15.75
CA GLN A 960 22.93 -44.51 -16.25
C GLN A 960 23.43 -44.60 -17.74
N ARG A 961 23.56 -43.39 -18.33
CA ARG A 961 24.75 -42.81 -19.05
C ARG A 961 25.46 -43.68 -20.12
N VAL A 962 25.74 -43.22 -21.35
CA VAL A 962 26.41 -41.96 -21.81
C VAL A 962 26.00 -41.63 -23.28
N ALA A 963 26.36 -40.42 -23.74
CA ALA A 963 26.51 -39.84 -25.10
C ALA A 963 26.52 -40.78 -26.36
N ASP A 964 26.29 -40.30 -27.60
CA ASP A 964 26.97 -39.15 -28.24
C ASP A 964 26.19 -38.38 -29.33
N ALA A 965 26.82 -37.26 -29.72
CA ALA A 965 26.57 -36.33 -30.83
C ALA A 965 26.35 -37.00 -32.22
N PRO A 966 25.78 -36.33 -33.26
CA PRO A 966 25.78 -34.87 -33.50
C PRO A 966 24.42 -34.16 -33.59
#